data_AF-A0A212FPR4-F1
#
_entry.id   AF-A0A212FPR4-F1
#
_cell.length_a   1.000
_cell.length_b   1.000
_cell.length_c   1.000
_cell.angle_alpha   90.00
_cell.angle_beta   90.00
_cell.angle_gamma   90.00
#
_symmetry.space_group_name_H-M   'P 1'
#
loop_
_entity.id
_entity.type
_entity.pdbx_description
1 polymer ?
#
loop_
_entity_poly.entity_id
_entity_poly.type
_entity_poly.pdbx_seq_one_letter_code
_entity_poly.pdbx_strand_id
1 'polypeptide(L)'
;MIATHCNSPTDCACSANLEPKYYKTQLHDLWRSPSSVLSSEHEELQQIHLQKFKRNSNSLKIYIKVSLFLLAVVCVVTQRRYVPPRTTTVADEFVEVISLKCDVLDNDHCGSLDPKQQKYYVTRPPPKKLTRPPPRPRGGNAGEDGVVWPKEYHLKGEITFMSVGLQEPFEIWYSAAENKSRIDFYDGTVKRYVIGEEEDDGEEYKVFPVFIDKEMTVMCVREPTDGESMDFLIDPSNFTYFDTTSYNGKTVQVWKSIEVELNEQKVEKVLFVYKQDGFHVPIRVEEIKHNLWTGALEGHKITTFYDYRKPTKDDFNVALVTECEDATDFYKDLRVLHPMIPSDVDRLYHSYTKHHNRNYKAEEHSLRKSILEQNWQRVLLHNKKNLGFKLTLNKYSDRTKEELSFLTGTRPSLGTGTVSFPHTDEEVEQMVLDLPENYDMRLEGTISAVKNQGRCGSCWTFSTAAAVEGALARKNGGRDLDLSEQSIVDCAWGYHNAGCDGGMIDTAFKYILDYGIPTQIEYGDYLGEDGYCHIENVTDVYNIIGFVQVPSKSVNAMKVALYKYGPVSVAINANKLLVAYESGIFFDPECNEDHINHAVTVVGYGVRDGATYWIVKNSWGEDWGQDGYLLISATDNNCHILEYAYYPLV
;
A
#
# COMPACT_ATOMS: atom_id res chain seq x y z
N MET A 1 -0.29 65.45 -1.99
CA MET A 1 -1.15 66.57 -2.42
C MET A 1 -1.75 66.19 -3.76
N ILE A 2 -3.06 66.38 -3.91
CA ILE A 2 -3.80 66.59 -5.17
C ILE A 2 -3.78 65.46 -6.21
N ALA A 3 -5.00 65.00 -6.54
CA ALA A 3 -5.36 64.21 -7.69
C ALA A 3 -5.33 65.04 -8.99
N THR A 4 -5.08 64.39 -10.13
CA THR A 4 -5.64 64.70 -11.48
C THR A 4 -5.15 63.63 -12.47
N HIS A 5 -6.02 62.75 -12.99
CA HIS A 5 -6.81 62.88 -14.23
C HIS A 5 -6.04 62.64 -15.55
N CYS A 6 -6.48 61.62 -16.31
CA CYS A 6 -6.68 61.51 -17.78
C CYS A 6 -6.91 60.02 -18.11
N ASN A 7 -8.14 59.54 -18.35
CA ASN A 7 -8.91 59.50 -19.61
C ASN A 7 -8.18 58.86 -20.82
N SER A 8 -8.76 57.76 -21.33
CA SER A 8 -8.41 56.97 -22.53
C SER A 8 -8.65 57.75 -23.85
N PRO A 9 -8.60 57.16 -25.08
CA PRO A 9 -8.04 55.89 -25.60
C PRO A 9 -7.19 56.10 -26.90
N THR A 10 -6.83 54.99 -27.57
CA THR A 10 -6.44 54.82 -29.01
C THR A 10 -4.97 55.00 -29.45
N ASP A 11 -4.50 53.91 -30.07
CA ASP A 11 -3.55 53.75 -31.20
C ASP A 11 -2.19 54.46 -31.19
N CYS A 12 -1.12 53.67 -31.18
CA CYS A 12 -0.32 53.45 -32.39
C CYS A 12 0.77 52.39 -32.15
N ALA A 13 0.84 51.47 -33.11
CA ALA A 13 1.96 50.58 -33.35
C ALA A 13 3.27 51.34 -33.61
N CYS A 14 4.41 50.73 -33.27
CA CYS A 14 5.45 50.35 -34.24
C CYS A 14 6.66 49.73 -33.54
N SER A 15 6.84 48.42 -33.77
CA SER A 15 8.09 47.78 -34.21
C SER A 15 9.36 48.66 -34.25
N ALA A 16 10.43 48.19 -33.62
CA ALA A 16 11.65 47.84 -34.34
C ALA A 16 12.58 46.97 -33.46
N ASN A 17 12.87 45.78 -33.99
CA ASN A 17 13.99 44.92 -33.64
C ASN A 17 15.32 45.67 -33.56
N LEU A 18 16.22 45.19 -32.69
CA LEU A 18 17.62 44.88 -33.03
C LEU A 18 18.32 44.24 -31.81
N GLU A 19 18.43 42.90 -31.86
CA GLU A 19 19.52 42.11 -31.26
C GLU A 19 20.89 42.46 -31.92
N PRO A 20 22.07 41.88 -31.55
CA PRO A 20 22.36 40.89 -30.50
C PRO A 20 23.70 41.09 -29.70
N LYS A 21 23.79 40.36 -28.56
CA LYS A 21 24.91 39.56 -27.99
C LYS A 21 26.32 40.17 -27.81
N TYR A 22 26.99 39.84 -26.69
CA TYR A 22 28.27 39.10 -26.64
C TYR A 22 28.72 38.77 -25.17
N TYR A 23 28.91 37.45 -24.91
CA TYR A 23 29.88 36.71 -24.04
C TYR A 23 29.84 36.80 -22.48
N LYS A 24 29.61 35.70 -21.73
CA LYS A 24 30.53 34.59 -21.25
C LYS A 24 31.65 35.11 -20.32
N THR A 25 31.98 34.59 -19.12
CA THR A 25 32.10 33.20 -18.62
C THR A 25 32.43 33.15 -17.09
N GLN A 26 31.96 32.10 -16.39
CA GLN A 26 32.53 31.26 -15.28
C GLN A 26 33.45 31.78 -14.14
N LEU A 27 33.18 31.32 -12.89
CA LEU A 27 34.08 30.70 -11.87
C LEU A 27 33.29 30.48 -10.53
N HIS A 28 32.88 29.25 -10.19
CA HIS A 28 33.46 28.28 -9.21
C HIS A 28 33.57 28.68 -7.72
N ASP A 29 32.80 27.94 -6.91
CA ASP A 29 33.03 27.36 -5.57
C ASP A 29 33.72 28.12 -4.43
N LEU A 30 33.04 28.09 -3.27
CA LEU A 30 33.49 27.55 -1.97
C LEU A 30 32.50 28.03 -0.91
N TRP A 31 32.00 27.18 -0.01
CA TRP A 31 31.89 27.47 1.44
C TRP A 31 31.48 26.20 2.19
N ARG A 32 32.44 25.65 2.95
CA ARG A 32 32.26 24.65 4.01
C ARG A 32 31.69 25.32 5.27
N SER A 33 30.93 24.58 6.07
CA SER A 33 30.63 24.88 7.49
C SER A 33 31.82 24.44 8.40
N PRO A 34 31.90 24.67 9.75
CA PRO A 34 30.82 24.44 10.75
C PRO A 34 30.77 25.32 12.05
N SER A 35 29.64 25.16 12.77
CA SER A 35 29.41 25.10 14.23
C SER A 35 29.55 26.30 15.21
N SER A 36 28.38 26.65 15.80
CA SER A 36 28.02 26.85 17.23
C SER A 36 28.65 27.96 18.11
N VAL A 37 27.82 28.84 18.71
CA VAL A 37 27.28 28.78 20.11
C VAL A 37 26.48 30.07 20.42
N LEU A 38 25.42 29.89 21.21
CA LEU A 38 24.37 30.81 21.66
C LEU A 38 24.84 32.00 22.54
N SER A 39 24.16 33.15 22.47
CA SER A 39 23.39 33.72 23.60
C SER A 39 22.73 35.08 23.28
N SER A 40 21.48 35.21 23.74
CA SER A 40 20.79 36.44 24.18
C SER A 40 20.74 37.65 23.24
N GLU A 41 19.63 37.78 22.51
CA GLU A 41 18.90 39.04 22.23
C GLU A 41 17.85 38.74 21.14
N HIS A 42 16.64 38.30 21.51
CA HIS A 42 15.43 38.45 20.69
C HIS A 42 14.17 38.12 21.50
N GLU A 43 13.83 39.01 22.43
CA GLU A 43 12.56 39.00 23.16
C GLU A 43 11.70 40.23 22.81
N GLU A 44 11.77 40.71 21.56
CA GLU A 44 11.06 41.94 21.15
C GLU A 44 10.53 41.95 19.70
N LEU A 45 10.07 40.81 19.17
CA LEU A 45 9.38 40.73 17.87
C LEU A 45 8.11 39.84 17.87
N GLN A 46 7.33 39.88 18.95
CA GLN A 46 6.01 39.24 19.01
C GLN A 46 4.89 40.13 19.60
N GLN A 47 4.92 41.46 19.36
CA GLN A 47 3.81 42.34 19.75
C GLN A 47 3.46 43.48 18.76
N ILE A 48 3.70 43.33 17.45
CA ILE A 48 3.15 44.28 16.45
C ILE A 48 2.71 43.54 15.17
N HIS A 49 1.52 42.93 15.18
CA HIS A 49 0.67 42.79 13.98
C HIS A 49 -0.80 42.43 14.31
N LEU A 50 -1.37 43.09 15.32
CA LEU A 50 -2.78 42.97 15.68
C LEU A 50 -3.43 44.36 15.68
N GLN A 51 -3.40 45.08 14.54
CA GLN A 51 -4.21 46.29 14.38
C GLN A 51 -4.48 46.79 12.95
N LYS A 52 -4.73 45.89 11.98
CA LYS A 52 -5.24 46.30 10.65
C LYS A 52 -6.25 45.34 10.00
N PHE A 53 -7.18 44.82 10.79
CA PHE A 53 -8.43 44.21 10.28
C PHE A 53 -9.65 44.98 10.81
N LYS A 54 -9.96 46.11 10.18
CA LYS A 54 -11.26 46.77 10.23
C LYS A 54 -11.50 47.50 8.91
N ARG A 55 -12.65 47.20 8.29
CA ARG A 55 -13.19 47.68 7.00
C ARG A 55 -12.74 46.94 5.73
N ASN A 56 -13.47 45.88 5.38
CA ASN A 56 -14.40 45.96 4.24
C ASN A 56 -15.37 44.77 4.26
N SER A 57 -16.60 45.04 4.70
CA SER A 57 -17.72 44.11 4.71
C SER A 57 -18.44 44.22 3.36
N ASN A 58 -18.24 43.25 2.47
CA ASN A 58 -19.20 42.94 1.40
C ASN A 58 -19.22 41.47 0.94
N SER A 59 -18.34 40.60 1.46
CA SER A 59 -18.35 39.17 1.10
C SER A 59 -19.15 38.27 2.07
N LEU A 60 -19.70 38.83 3.15
CA LEU A 60 -20.51 38.07 4.13
C LEU A 60 -22.04 38.13 3.87
N LYS A 61 -22.47 38.78 2.78
CA LYS A 61 -23.90 38.94 2.43
C LYS A 61 -24.40 37.99 1.33
N ILE A 62 -23.54 37.14 0.78
CA ILE A 62 -23.92 36.14 -0.23
C ILE A 62 -24.07 34.75 0.40
N TYR A 63 -23.26 34.40 1.39
CA TYR A 63 -23.38 33.13 2.12
C TYR A 63 -24.63 33.01 3.02
N ILE A 64 -25.20 34.13 3.49
CA ILE A 64 -26.44 34.12 4.28
C ILE A 64 -27.70 34.07 3.40
N LYS A 65 -27.60 34.34 2.08
CA LYS A 65 -28.77 34.33 1.17
C LYS A 65 -29.04 32.98 0.50
N VAL A 66 -28.07 32.06 0.44
CA VAL A 66 -28.28 30.71 -0.11
C VAL A 66 -28.78 29.73 0.97
N SER A 67 -28.34 29.89 2.22
CA SER A 67 -28.81 29.06 3.35
C SER A 67 -30.23 29.42 3.85
N LEU A 68 -30.77 30.59 3.49
CA LEU A 68 -32.16 30.99 3.81
C LEU A 68 -33.18 30.60 2.74
N PHE A 69 -32.76 30.12 1.56
CA PHE A 69 -33.67 29.64 0.51
C PHE A 69 -34.05 28.16 0.69
N LEU A 70 -33.17 27.36 1.29
CA LEU A 70 -33.42 25.93 1.61
C LEU A 70 -34.27 25.71 2.88
N LEU A 71 -34.36 26.71 3.77
CA LEU A 71 -35.25 26.68 4.94
C LEU A 71 -36.67 27.22 4.67
N ALA A 72 -36.91 27.81 3.50
CA ALA A 72 -38.21 28.36 3.11
C ALA A 72 -39.12 27.38 2.36
N VAL A 73 -38.63 26.20 1.96
CA VAL A 73 -39.45 25.19 1.24
C VAL A 73 -40.11 24.17 2.18
N VAL A 74 -39.75 24.13 3.47
CA VAL A 74 -40.34 23.17 4.44
C VAL A 74 -41.35 23.81 5.40
N CYS A 75 -41.64 25.11 5.29
CA CYS A 75 -42.59 25.80 6.17
C CYS A 75 -43.75 26.49 5.43
N VAL A 76 -44.31 25.82 4.42
CA VAL A 76 -45.73 25.97 4.07
C VAL A 76 -46.39 24.63 4.35
N VAL A 77 -46.81 24.44 5.61
CA VAL A 77 -48.06 23.77 6.04
C VAL A 77 -48.03 23.68 7.58
N THR A 78 -49.11 24.18 8.18
CA THR A 78 -49.45 24.27 9.61
C THR A 78 -48.79 25.38 10.45
N GLN A 79 -49.56 26.46 10.58
CA GLN A 79 -49.46 27.49 11.62
C GLN A 79 -49.57 26.87 13.02
N ARG A 80 -48.75 27.30 13.99
CA ARG A 80 -49.22 27.96 15.24
C ARG A 80 -48.08 28.34 16.22
N ARG A 81 -48.04 29.66 16.47
CA ARG A 81 -47.71 30.44 17.68
C ARG A 81 -46.49 30.05 18.54
N TYR A 82 -45.52 30.94 18.44
CA TYR A 82 -44.41 31.26 19.35
C TYR A 82 -44.89 31.99 20.62
N VAL A 83 -44.40 31.60 21.80
CA VAL A 83 -44.44 32.37 23.07
C VAL A 83 -43.15 32.08 23.88
N PRO A 84 -42.33 33.07 24.27
CA PRO A 84 -41.18 32.93 25.19
C PRO A 84 -41.61 33.27 26.65
N PRO A 85 -40.80 33.24 27.75
CA PRO A 85 -39.32 33.30 27.85
C PRO A 85 -38.65 32.56 29.07
N ARG A 86 -37.34 32.80 29.24
CA ARG A 86 -36.52 32.90 30.49
C ARG A 86 -35.54 31.77 30.87
N THR A 87 -34.25 32.12 30.70
CA THR A 87 -33.09 31.92 31.60
C THR A 87 -33.04 30.65 32.47
N THR A 88 -32.07 29.77 32.20
CA THR A 88 -31.05 29.31 33.16
C THR A 88 -29.98 28.48 32.46
N THR A 89 -28.76 28.60 32.96
CA THR A 89 -27.55 27.84 32.63
C THR A 89 -27.68 26.35 32.94
N VAL A 90 -27.01 25.48 32.16
CA VAL A 90 -26.06 24.42 32.57
C VAL A 90 -25.86 23.44 31.39
N ALA A 91 -24.66 22.87 31.37
CA ALA A 91 -24.04 21.97 30.40
C ALA A 91 -24.80 20.66 30.10
N ASP A 92 -24.35 20.05 29.00
CA ASP A 92 -24.56 18.67 28.52
C ASP A 92 -25.99 18.29 28.09
N GLU A 93 -26.19 18.10 26.77
CA GLU A 93 -26.94 17.01 26.11
C GLU A 93 -27.32 17.41 24.67
N PHE A 94 -26.66 16.79 23.67
CA PHE A 94 -27.12 16.73 22.28
C PHE A 94 -26.59 15.44 21.63
N VAL A 95 -27.36 14.35 21.74
CA VAL A 95 -27.41 13.28 20.72
C VAL A 95 -28.86 12.78 20.68
N GLU A 96 -29.45 12.82 19.49
CA GLU A 96 -30.57 12.01 18.95
C GLU A 96 -31.72 12.81 18.34
N VAL A 97 -31.70 12.86 17.01
CA VAL A 97 -32.85 12.65 16.10
C VAL A 97 -32.21 11.93 14.90
N ILE A 98 -32.62 10.76 14.41
CA ILE A 98 -33.90 10.43 13.81
C ILE A 98 -34.04 8.89 13.77
N SER A 99 -35.13 8.35 14.31
CA SER A 99 -35.90 7.31 13.64
C SER A 99 -37.36 7.47 14.01
N LEU A 100 -38.16 7.99 13.09
CA LEU A 100 -39.61 8.11 13.19
C LEU A 100 -40.19 7.44 11.96
N LYS A 101 -40.85 6.29 12.15
CA LYS A 101 -42.24 6.05 11.74
C LYS A 101 -42.60 4.56 11.89
N CYS A 102 -43.41 4.28 12.91
CA CYS A 102 -44.54 3.35 12.86
C CYS A 102 -45.36 3.65 14.13
N ASP A 103 -46.36 4.52 14.03
CA ASP A 103 -47.43 4.66 15.02
C ASP A 103 -48.55 5.54 14.43
N VAL A 104 -49.33 4.99 13.49
CA VAL A 104 -50.74 5.35 13.32
C VAL A 104 -51.46 4.11 12.80
N LEU A 105 -52.51 3.69 13.52
CA LEU A 105 -53.54 2.69 13.21
C LEU A 105 -53.42 1.34 13.95
N ASP A 106 -54.15 1.31 15.07
CA ASP A 106 -54.94 0.24 15.69
C ASP A 106 -54.33 -1.14 16.01
N ASN A 107 -54.43 -1.43 17.31
CA ASN A 107 -54.36 -2.74 17.95
C ASN A 107 -55.32 -3.74 17.30
N ASP A 108 -54.76 -4.76 16.65
CA ASP A 108 -55.04 -6.18 16.88
C ASP A 108 -54.49 -6.93 15.67
N HIS A 109 -53.34 -7.60 15.83
CA HIS A 109 -52.80 -8.76 15.10
C HIS A 109 -51.26 -8.77 15.19
N CYS A 110 -50.71 -8.91 16.41
CA CYS A 110 -49.34 -9.40 16.59
C CYS A 110 -49.42 -10.88 16.99
N GLY A 111 -49.60 -11.73 15.98
CA GLY A 111 -49.61 -13.17 16.11
C GLY A 111 -48.62 -13.80 15.15
N SER A 112 -47.56 -14.38 15.73
CA SER A 112 -46.57 -15.29 15.13
C SER A 112 -45.55 -14.70 14.14
N LEU A 113 -44.27 -14.72 14.54
CA LEU A 113 -43.18 -15.36 13.79
C LEU A 113 -41.87 -15.42 14.63
N ASP A 114 -41.35 -16.65 14.70
CA ASP A 114 -40.08 -17.28 15.13
C ASP A 114 -38.92 -16.50 15.81
N PRO A 115 -38.42 -16.95 16.98
CA PRO A 115 -37.27 -16.38 17.69
C PRO A 115 -35.91 -16.92 17.20
N LYS A 116 -35.41 -16.44 16.05
CA LYS A 116 -33.98 -16.55 15.69
C LYS A 116 -33.47 -15.35 14.89
N GLN A 117 -33.44 -14.17 15.50
CA GLN A 117 -32.58 -13.06 15.07
C GLN A 117 -32.59 -11.93 16.11
N GLN A 118 -31.94 -12.15 17.26
CA GLN A 118 -31.57 -11.07 18.17
C GLN A 118 -30.42 -11.55 19.07
N LYS A 119 -29.21 -11.03 18.81
CA LYS A 119 -28.21 -10.60 19.81
C LYS A 119 -26.86 -10.31 19.14
N TYR A 120 -26.72 -9.08 18.64
CA TYR A 120 -25.44 -8.35 18.63
C TYR A 120 -25.76 -6.86 18.67
N TYR A 121 -25.74 -6.26 19.85
CA TYR A 121 -25.39 -4.85 20.08
C TYR A 121 -25.06 -4.72 21.58
N VAL A 122 -23.76 -4.71 21.92
CA VAL A 122 -23.28 -4.26 23.22
C VAL A 122 -22.85 -2.81 23.05
N THR A 123 -23.48 -1.93 23.82
CA THR A 123 -23.23 -0.50 23.89
C THR A 123 -21.84 -0.21 24.50
N ARG A 124 -21.08 0.72 23.88
CA ARG A 124 -19.81 1.26 24.44
C ARG A 124 -20.11 2.12 25.68
N PRO A 125 -19.33 2.03 26.78
CA PRO A 125 -19.33 3.04 27.83
C PRO A 125 -18.46 4.26 27.42
N PRO A 126 -18.70 5.46 27.99
CA PRO A 126 -18.02 6.70 27.59
C PRO A 126 -16.55 6.79 28.06
N PRO A 127 -15.72 7.64 27.41
CA PRO A 127 -14.28 7.72 27.67
C PRO A 127 -13.98 8.35 29.04
N LYS A 128 -13.19 7.66 29.87
CA LYS A 128 -12.65 8.23 31.11
C LYS A 128 -11.50 9.18 30.79
N LYS A 129 -11.55 10.38 31.39
CA LYS A 129 -10.47 11.38 31.38
C LYS A 129 -9.11 10.75 31.75
N LEU A 130 -8.09 11.03 30.95
CA LEU A 130 -6.68 10.74 31.24
C LEU A 130 -6.24 11.42 32.53
N THR A 131 -6.25 10.69 33.65
CA THR A 131 -5.51 11.05 34.85
C THR A 131 -4.07 10.57 34.71
N ARG A 132 -3.11 11.43 35.10
CA ARG A 132 -1.67 11.10 35.15
C ARG A 132 -1.42 9.71 35.76
N PRO A 133 -0.43 8.94 35.27
CA PRO A 133 -0.12 7.64 35.82
C PRO A 133 0.20 7.76 37.32
N PRO A 134 -0.34 6.88 38.18
CA PRO A 134 0.03 6.86 39.58
C PRO A 134 1.52 6.52 39.73
N PRO A 135 2.21 7.02 40.78
CA PRO A 135 3.58 6.61 41.04
C PRO A 135 3.63 5.10 41.26
N ARG A 136 4.68 4.47 40.71
CA ARG A 136 4.96 3.02 40.76
C ARG A 136 4.51 2.39 42.09
N PRO A 137 3.77 1.27 42.07
CA PRO A 137 3.62 0.47 43.27
C PRO A 137 5.01 -0.02 43.68
N ARG A 138 5.51 0.46 44.82
CA ARG A 138 6.56 -0.25 45.54
C ARG A 138 5.94 -1.52 46.10
N GLY A 139 6.42 -2.67 45.64
CA GLY A 139 6.21 -3.96 46.29
C GLY A 139 4.78 -4.50 46.22
N GLY A 140 4.47 -5.21 45.14
CA GLY A 140 3.43 -6.23 45.11
C GLY A 140 4.06 -7.49 44.54
N ASN A 141 4.12 -8.56 45.33
CA ASN A 141 4.85 -9.80 45.06
C ASN A 141 4.64 -10.33 43.63
N ALA A 142 5.72 -10.36 42.84
CA ALA A 142 5.86 -11.35 41.78
C ALA A 142 5.87 -12.73 42.45
N GLY A 143 4.87 -13.56 42.15
CA GLY A 143 4.88 -14.96 42.56
C GLY A 143 5.90 -15.74 41.72
N GLU A 144 6.54 -16.73 42.33
CA GLU A 144 7.56 -17.64 41.79
C GLU A 144 7.11 -18.55 40.61
N ASP A 145 6.03 -18.23 39.88
CA ASP A 145 5.34 -19.19 38.99
C ASP A 145 5.23 -18.75 37.51
N GLY A 146 6.18 -17.98 36.97
CA GLY A 146 6.22 -17.68 35.53
C GLY A 146 6.67 -18.87 34.67
N VAL A 147 6.48 -18.81 33.35
CA VAL A 147 7.12 -19.76 32.43
C VAL A 147 8.63 -19.48 32.43
N VAL A 148 9.41 -20.53 32.65
CA VAL A 148 10.87 -20.49 32.73
C VAL A 148 11.43 -21.45 31.70
N TRP A 149 12.12 -20.93 30.69
CA TRP A 149 12.80 -21.75 29.69
C TRP A 149 14.08 -22.39 30.23
N PRO A 150 14.46 -23.58 29.74
CA PRO A 150 15.76 -24.14 30.04
C PRO A 150 16.87 -23.27 29.44
N LYS A 151 17.99 -23.12 30.16
CA LYS A 151 19.17 -22.37 29.67
C LYS A 151 19.90 -23.06 28.51
N GLU A 152 19.53 -24.31 28.21
CA GLU A 152 20.05 -25.07 27.09
C GLU A 152 18.94 -25.97 26.54
N TYR A 153 18.75 -25.97 25.23
CA TYR A 153 17.76 -26.83 24.59
C TYR A 153 18.14 -27.16 23.15
N HIS A 154 17.59 -28.28 22.70
CA HIS A 154 17.43 -28.62 21.30
C HIS A 154 15.99 -29.09 21.10
N LEU A 155 15.32 -28.55 20.08
CA LEU A 155 13.92 -28.82 19.75
C LEU A 155 13.77 -28.86 18.23
N LYS A 156 12.88 -29.71 17.75
CA LYS A 156 12.32 -29.61 16.41
C LYS A 156 10.97 -28.91 16.46
N GLY A 157 10.55 -28.33 15.36
CA GLY A 157 9.23 -27.75 15.25
C GLY A 157 8.75 -27.54 13.83
N GLU A 158 7.49 -27.13 13.74
CA GLU A 158 6.84 -26.80 12.47
C GLU A 158 5.95 -25.58 12.68
N ILE A 159 6.12 -24.57 11.84
CA ILE A 159 5.24 -23.39 11.76
C ILE A 159 4.19 -23.66 10.68
N THR A 160 2.91 -23.67 11.05
CA THR A 160 1.78 -23.76 10.14
C THR A 160 1.10 -22.40 10.02
N PHE A 161 1.02 -21.88 8.79
CA PHE A 161 0.26 -20.68 8.46
C PHE A 161 -1.14 -21.09 7.97
N MET A 162 -2.12 -21.02 8.87
CA MET A 162 -3.46 -21.57 8.64
C MET A 162 -4.21 -20.87 7.50
N SER A 163 -3.94 -19.58 7.26
CA SER A 163 -4.59 -18.81 6.18
C SER A 163 -4.12 -19.21 4.78
N VAL A 164 -2.93 -19.81 4.65
CA VAL A 164 -2.35 -20.15 3.33
C VAL A 164 -1.98 -21.62 3.19
N GLY A 165 -2.20 -22.43 4.23
CA GLY A 165 -1.91 -23.87 4.24
C GLY A 165 -0.43 -24.21 4.13
N LEU A 166 0.47 -23.28 4.47
CA LEU A 166 1.91 -23.48 4.34
C LEU A 166 2.52 -23.97 5.66
N GLN A 167 3.40 -24.96 5.57
CA GLN A 167 4.15 -25.51 6.69
C GLN A 167 5.65 -25.23 6.51
N GLU A 168 6.31 -24.87 7.60
CA GLU A 168 7.74 -24.54 7.62
C GLU A 168 8.42 -25.29 8.78
N PRO A 169 9.09 -26.43 8.50
CA PRO A 169 9.81 -27.18 9.51
C PRO A 169 11.10 -26.48 9.89
N PHE A 170 11.43 -26.52 11.17
CA PHE A 170 12.66 -25.97 11.72
C PHE A 170 13.22 -26.86 12.84
N GLU A 171 14.51 -26.67 13.14
CA GLU A 171 15.20 -27.31 14.24
C GLU A 171 16.08 -26.25 14.93
N ILE A 172 15.98 -26.11 16.24
CA ILE A 172 16.64 -25.05 17.02
C ILE A 172 17.52 -25.65 18.12
N TRP A 173 18.68 -25.04 18.31
CA TRP A 173 19.62 -25.32 19.38
C TRP A 173 20.01 -24.02 20.08
N TYR A 174 20.11 -24.05 21.40
CA TYR A 174 20.54 -22.93 22.22
C TYR A 174 21.33 -23.44 23.42
N SER A 175 22.46 -22.81 23.71
CA SER A 175 23.22 -23.03 24.94
C SER A 175 23.75 -21.70 25.47
N ALA A 176 23.20 -21.23 26.59
CA ALA A 176 23.73 -20.08 27.31
C ALA A 176 25.14 -20.33 27.85
N ALA A 177 25.49 -21.60 28.15
CA ALA A 177 26.79 -21.95 28.72
C ALA A 177 27.93 -21.90 27.69
N GLU A 178 27.64 -22.24 26.43
CA GLU A 178 28.61 -22.14 25.34
C GLU A 178 28.47 -20.83 24.55
N ASN A 179 27.54 -19.95 24.95
CA ASN A 179 27.13 -18.73 24.25
C ASN A 179 26.90 -18.96 22.74
N LYS A 180 26.16 -20.03 22.40
CA LYS A 180 25.92 -20.44 21.01
C LYS A 180 24.48 -20.83 20.77
N SER A 181 23.98 -20.48 19.59
CA SER A 181 22.69 -20.95 19.11
C SER A 181 22.74 -21.31 17.62
N ARG A 182 21.79 -22.13 17.20
CA ARG A 182 21.63 -22.55 15.80
C ARG A 182 20.17 -22.73 15.48
N ILE A 183 19.76 -22.34 14.27
CA ILE A 183 18.47 -22.69 13.70
C ILE A 183 18.65 -23.22 12.29
N ASP A 184 18.07 -24.38 12.04
CA ASP A 184 17.99 -24.99 10.72
C ASP A 184 16.55 -24.93 10.22
N PHE A 185 16.38 -24.55 8.95
CA PHE A 185 15.10 -24.66 8.24
C PHE A 185 15.19 -25.73 7.15
N TYR A 186 14.05 -26.37 6.88
CA TYR A 186 13.90 -27.38 5.81
C TYR A 186 14.94 -28.50 5.92
N ASP A 187 14.95 -29.17 7.07
CA ASP A 187 15.81 -30.33 7.34
C ASP A 187 17.32 -30.03 7.15
N GLY A 188 17.74 -28.82 7.53
CA GLY A 188 19.13 -28.38 7.45
C GLY A 188 19.56 -27.86 6.08
N THR A 189 18.62 -27.61 5.17
CA THR A 189 18.92 -26.96 3.88
C THR A 189 19.41 -25.53 4.10
N VAL A 190 18.77 -24.79 4.99
CA VAL A 190 19.21 -23.45 5.41
C VAL A 190 19.60 -23.53 6.87
N LYS A 191 20.80 -23.09 7.21
CA LYS A 191 21.33 -23.13 8.57
C LYS A 191 21.78 -21.76 9.00
N ARG A 192 21.55 -21.42 10.25
CA ARG A 192 22.04 -20.21 10.88
C ARG A 192 22.71 -20.56 12.19
N TYR A 193 23.93 -20.10 12.39
CA TYR A 193 24.68 -20.24 13.62
C TYR A 193 24.90 -18.84 14.20
N VAL A 194 24.65 -18.66 15.49
CA VAL A 194 24.99 -17.44 16.23
C VAL A 194 26.00 -17.85 17.30
N ILE A 195 27.21 -17.33 17.20
CA ILE A 195 28.31 -17.58 18.12
C ILE A 195 28.61 -16.27 18.83
N GLY A 196 28.28 -16.20 20.11
CA GLY A 196 28.64 -15.05 20.93
C GLY A 196 30.08 -15.15 21.45
N GLU A 197 30.70 -13.99 21.67
CA GLU A 197 32.04 -13.84 22.25
C GLU A 197 31.95 -12.88 23.46
N GLU A 198 32.64 -13.18 24.57
CA GLU A 198 32.46 -12.46 25.85
C GLU A 198 33.06 -11.04 25.87
N GLU A 199 34.05 -10.75 25.01
CA GLU A 199 34.82 -9.50 25.04
C GLU A 199 34.82 -8.73 23.70
N ASP A 200 34.23 -9.28 22.64
CA ASP A 200 34.24 -8.76 21.27
C ASP A 200 32.86 -8.93 20.60
N ASP A 201 32.67 -8.32 19.43
CA ASP A 201 31.49 -8.58 18.58
C ASP A 201 31.42 -10.07 18.24
N GLY A 202 30.27 -10.71 18.49
CA GLY A 202 30.05 -12.10 18.14
C GLY A 202 29.96 -12.29 16.61
N GLU A 203 29.82 -13.53 16.16
CA GLU A 203 29.67 -13.84 14.75
C GLU A 203 28.42 -14.67 14.47
N GLU A 204 27.74 -14.30 13.40
CA GLU A 204 26.64 -15.03 12.83
C GLU A 204 27.01 -15.58 11.46
N TYR A 205 26.66 -16.85 11.22
CA TYR A 205 26.89 -17.55 9.96
C TYR A 205 25.56 -18.04 9.39
N LYS A 206 25.24 -17.66 8.16
CA LYS A 206 24.09 -18.20 7.42
C LYS A 206 24.54 -19.00 6.21
N VAL A 207 24.08 -20.24 6.13
CA VAL A 207 24.46 -21.22 5.13
C VAL A 207 23.22 -21.63 4.35
N PHE A 208 23.25 -21.52 3.03
CA PHE A 208 22.11 -21.86 2.18
C PHE A 208 22.57 -22.29 0.79
N PRO A 209 21.82 -23.16 0.11
CA PRO A 209 22.13 -23.55 -1.25
C PRO A 209 21.76 -22.43 -2.24
N VAL A 210 22.55 -22.31 -3.29
CA VAL A 210 22.30 -21.46 -4.44
C VAL A 210 22.52 -22.27 -5.71
N PHE A 211 21.82 -21.88 -6.78
CA PHE A 211 22.01 -22.47 -8.10
C PHE A 211 22.70 -21.44 -8.99
N ILE A 212 23.98 -21.67 -9.28
CA ILE A 212 24.83 -20.78 -10.08
C ILE A 212 25.40 -21.62 -11.22
N ASP A 213 25.39 -21.09 -12.44
CA ASP A 213 25.96 -21.74 -13.63
C ASP A 213 25.50 -23.20 -13.87
N LYS A 214 24.24 -23.47 -13.54
CA LYS A 214 23.59 -24.79 -13.61
C LYS A 214 24.07 -25.82 -12.57
N GLU A 215 24.76 -25.38 -11.54
CA GLU A 215 25.24 -26.22 -10.45
C GLU A 215 24.71 -25.75 -9.09
N MET A 216 24.43 -26.72 -8.20
CA MET A 216 24.07 -26.42 -6.81
C MET A 216 25.35 -26.19 -6.01
N THR A 217 25.48 -24.99 -5.47
CA THR A 217 26.60 -24.57 -4.61
C THR A 217 26.06 -24.18 -3.24
N VAL A 218 26.87 -24.33 -2.19
CA VAL A 218 26.54 -23.82 -0.86
C VAL A 218 27.19 -22.46 -0.71
N MET A 219 26.38 -21.44 -0.40
CA MET A 219 26.87 -20.12 -0.03
C MET A 219 26.83 -19.94 1.49
N CYS A 220 27.77 -19.14 1.98
CA CYS A 220 27.77 -18.68 3.36
C CYS A 220 27.89 -17.16 3.41
N VAL A 221 27.13 -16.57 4.33
CA VAL A 221 27.23 -15.15 4.67
C VAL A 221 27.56 -15.04 6.15
N ARG A 222 28.57 -14.23 6.47
CA ARG A 222 29.03 -13.98 7.84
C ARG A 222 28.80 -12.54 8.23
N GLU A 223 28.40 -12.32 9.48
CA GLU A 223 28.09 -11.00 10.01
C GLU A 223 28.45 -10.86 11.49
N PRO A 224 28.84 -9.66 11.93
CA PRO A 224 29.05 -9.38 13.35
C PRO A 224 27.72 -9.30 14.10
N THR A 225 27.71 -9.75 15.35
CA THR A 225 26.60 -9.62 16.31
C THR A 225 27.02 -8.84 17.55
N ASP A 226 26.09 -8.60 18.47
CA ASP A 226 26.33 -7.92 19.75
C ASP A 226 27.08 -8.77 20.79
N GLY A 227 27.58 -9.96 20.40
CA GLY A 227 28.32 -10.86 21.28
C GLY A 227 27.43 -11.84 22.05
N GLU A 228 26.10 -11.79 21.90
CA GLU A 228 25.18 -12.72 22.56
C GLU A 228 24.55 -13.73 21.58
N SER A 229 24.39 -14.96 22.07
CA SER A 229 23.62 -15.98 21.36
C SER A 229 22.11 -15.72 21.41
N MET A 230 21.40 -16.17 20.37
CA MET A 230 19.97 -15.93 20.22
C MET A 230 19.13 -17.04 20.85
N ASP A 231 18.22 -16.69 21.76
CA ASP A 231 17.13 -17.58 22.19
C ASP A 231 15.96 -17.48 21.19
N PHE A 232 15.62 -18.60 20.55
CA PHE A 232 14.55 -18.68 19.55
C PHE A 232 13.16 -18.90 20.16
N LEU A 233 13.06 -19.19 21.47
CA LEU A 233 11.78 -19.35 22.14
C LEU A 233 11.14 -17.99 22.42
N ILE A 234 9.79 -17.96 22.36
CA ILE A 234 9.03 -16.74 22.61
C ILE A 234 9.26 -16.23 24.04
N ASP A 235 9.44 -14.91 24.20
CA ASP A 235 9.52 -14.28 25.52
C ASP A 235 8.20 -14.49 26.29
N PRO A 236 8.22 -15.21 27.43
CA PRO A 236 7.02 -15.50 28.18
C PRO A 236 6.57 -14.35 29.09
N SER A 237 7.31 -13.23 29.16
CA SER A 237 7.09 -12.16 30.15
C SER A 237 5.69 -11.54 30.11
N ASN A 238 5.06 -11.50 28.93
CA ASN A 238 3.71 -10.95 28.73
C ASN A 238 2.59 -12.00 28.82
N PHE A 239 2.89 -13.24 29.21
CA PHE A 239 1.91 -14.31 29.31
C PHE A 239 1.35 -14.44 30.72
N THR A 240 0.06 -14.76 30.78
CA THR A 240 -0.67 -15.03 32.02
C THR A 240 -1.19 -16.46 32.02
N TYR A 241 -1.09 -17.14 33.16
CA TYR A 241 -1.60 -18.49 33.30
C TYR A 241 -3.11 -18.50 33.05
N PHE A 242 -3.58 -19.41 32.19
CA PHE A 242 -4.98 -19.52 31.81
C PHE A 242 -5.61 -20.81 32.32
N ASP A 243 -5.01 -21.97 32.02
CA ASP A 243 -5.59 -23.27 32.36
C ASP A 243 -4.53 -24.39 32.36
N THR A 244 -4.92 -25.60 32.76
CA THR A 244 -4.14 -26.82 32.61
C THR A 244 -4.94 -27.87 31.86
N THR A 245 -4.33 -28.51 30.86
CA THR A 245 -4.93 -29.56 30.03
C THR A 245 -4.01 -30.79 29.94
N SER A 246 -4.44 -31.82 29.22
CA SER A 246 -3.64 -33.01 28.93
C SER A 246 -3.33 -33.08 27.44
N TYR A 247 -2.05 -33.32 27.10
CA TYR A 247 -1.60 -33.51 25.73
C TYR A 247 -0.57 -34.64 25.69
N ASN A 248 -0.81 -35.67 24.86
CA ASN A 248 0.02 -36.88 24.77
C ASN A 248 0.37 -37.49 26.16
N GLY A 249 -0.58 -37.48 27.09
CA GLY A 249 -0.41 -38.02 28.45
C GLY A 249 0.41 -37.15 29.41
N LYS A 250 0.86 -35.96 28.99
CA LYS A 250 1.51 -34.97 29.85
C LYS A 250 0.51 -33.94 30.35
N THR A 251 0.69 -33.50 31.60
CA THR A 251 0.00 -32.32 32.14
C THR A 251 0.61 -31.07 31.54
N VAL A 252 -0.18 -30.30 30.80
CA VAL A 252 0.24 -29.12 30.03
C VAL A 252 -0.43 -27.88 30.59
N GLN A 253 0.36 -26.88 30.90
CA GLN A 253 -0.13 -25.55 31.25
C GLN A 253 -0.39 -24.74 29.98
N VAL A 254 -1.48 -23.99 30.01
CA VAL A 254 -1.91 -23.08 28.95
C VAL A 254 -1.77 -21.66 29.46
N TRP A 255 -1.06 -20.85 28.69
CA TRP A 255 -0.74 -19.47 29.00
C TRP A 255 -1.27 -18.58 27.88
N LYS A 256 -1.77 -17.40 28.20
CA LYS A 256 -2.33 -16.46 27.22
C LYS A 256 -1.72 -15.08 27.33
N SER A 257 -1.52 -14.46 26.17
CA SER A 257 -1.17 -13.05 26.03
C SER A 257 -2.10 -12.40 25.01
N ILE A 258 -2.50 -11.16 25.26
CA ILE A 258 -3.28 -10.35 24.34
C ILE A 258 -2.58 -9.01 24.22
N GLU A 259 -2.15 -8.69 23.01
CA GLU A 259 -1.48 -7.44 22.66
C GLU A 259 -2.38 -6.67 21.68
N VAL A 260 -2.51 -5.37 21.87
CA VAL A 260 -3.13 -4.48 20.88
C VAL A 260 -2.03 -3.66 20.24
N GLU A 261 -1.77 -3.93 18.97
CA GLU A 261 -0.77 -3.22 18.19
C GLU A 261 -1.29 -1.84 17.73
N LEU A 262 -0.37 -0.93 17.43
CA LEU A 262 -0.66 0.47 17.07
C LEU A 262 -1.40 0.62 15.72
N ASN A 263 -1.40 -0.40 14.87
CA ASN A 263 -2.18 -0.50 13.63
C ASN A 263 -3.63 -0.95 13.88
N GLU A 264 -4.08 -0.94 15.13
CA GLU A 264 -5.41 -1.40 15.50
C GLU A 264 -5.60 -2.90 15.18
N GLN A 265 -4.52 -3.68 15.22
CA GLN A 265 -4.58 -5.14 15.28
C GLN A 265 -4.63 -5.62 16.73
N LYS A 266 -5.45 -6.64 16.97
CA LYS A 266 -5.43 -7.45 18.18
C LYS A 266 -4.66 -8.72 17.89
N VAL A 267 -3.59 -8.97 18.65
CA VAL A 267 -2.80 -10.18 18.57
C VAL A 267 -3.05 -11.01 19.84
N GLU A 268 -3.58 -12.22 19.65
CA GLU A 268 -3.84 -13.18 20.71
C GLU A 268 -2.86 -14.33 20.59
N LYS A 269 -2.09 -14.58 21.65
CA LYS A 269 -1.11 -15.67 21.71
C LYS A 269 -1.52 -16.66 22.80
N VAL A 270 -1.52 -17.95 22.46
CA VAL A 270 -1.76 -19.05 23.40
C VAL A 270 -0.54 -19.96 23.39
N LEU A 271 0.13 -20.08 24.54
CA LEU A 271 1.34 -20.87 24.74
C LEU A 271 1.01 -22.12 25.56
N PHE A 272 1.40 -23.28 25.05
CA PHE A 272 1.25 -24.59 25.68
C PHE A 272 2.62 -25.11 26.10
N VAL A 273 2.80 -25.37 27.39
CA VAL A 273 4.06 -25.85 27.99
C VAL A 273 3.83 -26.98 28.98
N TYR A 274 4.80 -27.86 29.15
CA TYR A 274 4.81 -28.81 30.26
C TYR A 274 6.05 -28.61 31.13
N LYS A 275 5.93 -28.93 32.42
CA LYS A 275 7.04 -28.80 33.38
C LYS A 275 7.91 -30.06 33.35
N GLN A 276 9.22 -29.88 33.24
CA GLN A 276 10.21 -30.95 33.30
C GLN A 276 11.47 -30.41 33.99
N ASP A 277 12.02 -31.15 34.95
CA ASP A 277 13.30 -30.84 35.63
C ASP A 277 13.43 -29.39 36.15
N GLY A 278 12.31 -28.79 36.57
CA GLY A 278 12.26 -27.44 37.14
C GLY A 278 12.06 -26.31 36.13
N PHE A 279 12.07 -26.60 34.83
CA PHE A 279 11.79 -25.65 33.75
C PHE A 279 10.56 -26.07 32.92
N HIS A 280 10.21 -25.26 31.93
CA HIS A 280 9.11 -25.48 31.01
C HIS A 280 9.63 -25.85 29.63
N VAL A 281 8.97 -26.80 28.97
CA VAL A 281 9.28 -27.18 27.59
C VAL A 281 8.07 -26.85 26.72
N PRO A 282 8.25 -26.14 25.59
CA PRO A 282 7.14 -25.75 24.72
C PRO A 282 6.59 -26.95 23.95
N ILE A 283 5.28 -26.91 23.70
CA ILE A 283 4.57 -27.87 22.84
C ILE A 283 3.97 -27.15 21.65
N ARG A 284 3.34 -26.00 21.90
CA ARG A 284 2.62 -25.26 20.88
C ARG A 284 2.50 -23.79 21.24
N VAL A 285 2.63 -22.93 20.24
CA VAL A 285 2.26 -21.52 20.29
C VAL A 285 1.24 -21.27 19.20
N GLU A 286 0.10 -20.71 19.54
CA GLU A 286 -0.91 -20.28 18.58
C GLU A 286 -1.04 -18.77 18.62
N GLU A 287 -0.86 -18.12 17.49
CA GLU A 287 -0.94 -16.67 17.32
C GLU A 287 -2.05 -16.34 16.32
N ILE A 288 -3.01 -15.55 16.76
CA ILE A 288 -4.17 -15.11 15.98
C ILE A 288 -4.14 -13.58 15.93
N LYS A 289 -4.17 -13.02 14.72
CA LYS A 289 -4.20 -11.59 14.47
C LYS A 289 -5.55 -11.20 13.87
N HIS A 290 -6.21 -10.24 14.52
CA HIS A 290 -7.48 -9.69 14.07
C HIS A 290 -7.38 -8.19 13.83
N ASN A 291 -8.04 -7.70 12.80
CA ASN A 291 -8.31 -6.29 12.63
C ASN A 291 -9.37 -5.84 13.65
N LEU A 292 -9.10 -4.82 14.47
CA LEU A 292 -10.04 -4.37 15.50
C LEU A 292 -11.30 -3.68 14.93
N TRP A 293 -11.24 -3.11 13.73
CA TRP A 293 -12.38 -2.40 13.13
C TRP A 293 -13.32 -3.34 12.40
N THR A 294 -12.77 -4.18 11.52
CA THR A 294 -13.57 -5.07 10.69
C THR A 294 -13.86 -6.40 11.38
N GLY A 295 -13.09 -6.74 12.41
CA GLY A 295 -13.09 -8.08 13.01
C GLY A 295 -12.46 -9.16 12.12
N ALA A 296 -11.94 -8.78 10.94
CA ALA A 296 -11.38 -9.72 9.99
C ALA A 296 -10.15 -10.44 10.58
N LEU A 297 -10.03 -11.73 10.29
CA LEU A 297 -8.83 -12.51 10.59
C LEU A 297 -7.73 -12.10 9.61
N GLU A 298 -6.64 -11.52 10.11
CA GLU A 298 -5.51 -11.06 9.30
C GLU A 298 -4.32 -12.01 9.33
N GLY A 299 -4.25 -12.88 10.34
CA GLY A 299 -3.22 -13.92 10.43
C GLY A 299 -3.58 -15.00 11.44
N HIS A 300 -3.22 -16.23 11.14
CA HIS A 300 -3.35 -17.36 12.07
C HIS A 300 -2.15 -18.29 11.87
N LYS A 301 -1.28 -18.34 12.87
CA LYS A 301 -0.02 -19.06 12.87
C LYS A 301 0.02 -20.01 14.05
N ILE A 302 0.36 -21.27 13.80
CA ILE A 302 0.53 -22.28 14.83
C ILE A 302 1.96 -22.82 14.73
N THR A 303 2.74 -22.63 15.78
CA THR A 303 4.07 -23.24 15.91
C THR A 303 3.96 -24.44 16.82
N THR A 304 4.39 -25.61 16.38
CA THR A 304 4.45 -26.83 17.20
C THR A 304 5.90 -27.22 17.47
N PHE A 305 6.16 -27.83 18.64
CA PHE A 305 7.49 -28.21 19.09
C PHE A 305 7.50 -29.67 19.54
N TYR A 306 8.58 -30.38 19.23
CA TYR A 306 8.78 -31.78 19.57
C TYR A 306 10.28 -32.13 19.67
N ASP A 307 10.59 -33.38 20.04
CA ASP A 307 11.96 -33.91 20.15
C ASP A 307 12.91 -33.12 21.07
N TYR A 308 12.42 -32.68 22.23
CA TYR A 308 13.25 -32.01 23.22
C TYR A 308 14.42 -32.88 23.71
N ARG A 309 15.64 -32.33 23.62
CA ARG A 309 16.83 -32.86 24.30
C ARG A 309 17.79 -31.75 24.71
N LYS A 310 18.83 -32.12 25.45
CA LYS A 310 19.97 -31.23 25.73
C LYS A 310 20.91 -31.18 24.50
N PRO A 311 21.42 -30.00 24.10
CA PRO A 311 22.38 -29.90 23.01
C PRO A 311 23.76 -30.42 23.43
N THR A 312 24.57 -30.78 22.45
CA THR A 312 25.96 -31.23 22.54
C THR A 312 26.88 -30.23 21.84
N LYS A 313 28.18 -30.24 22.13
CA LYS A 313 29.14 -29.31 21.50
C LYS A 313 29.19 -29.44 19.97
N ASP A 314 29.00 -30.65 19.46
CA ASP A 314 29.00 -30.94 18.02
C ASP A 314 27.80 -30.31 17.30
N ASP A 315 26.70 -30.03 18.00
CA ASP A 315 25.51 -29.39 17.41
C ASP A 315 25.82 -27.97 16.88
N PHE A 316 26.85 -27.30 17.44
CA PHE A 316 27.25 -25.92 17.11
C PHE A 316 28.49 -25.83 16.22
N ASN A 317 28.95 -26.94 15.63
CA ASN A 317 30.17 -26.93 14.83
C ASN A 317 29.97 -26.27 13.45
N VAL A 318 30.62 -25.11 13.24
CA VAL A 318 30.60 -24.31 12.00
C VAL A 318 31.71 -24.71 11.02
N ALA A 319 32.64 -25.59 11.41
CA ALA A 319 33.84 -25.94 10.62
C ALA A 319 33.59 -26.60 9.24
N LEU A 320 32.33 -26.79 8.85
CA LEU A 320 31.92 -27.27 7.53
C LEU A 320 31.78 -26.15 6.49
N VAL A 321 32.06 -24.90 6.85
CA VAL A 321 31.79 -23.71 6.02
C VAL A 321 33.05 -22.86 5.92
N THR A 322 33.88 -23.10 4.90
CA THR A 322 35.25 -22.55 4.86
C THR A 322 35.39 -21.20 4.17
N GLU A 323 34.35 -20.68 3.51
CA GLU A 323 34.38 -19.39 2.80
C GLU A 323 33.03 -18.68 2.92
N CYS A 324 32.94 -17.68 3.81
CA CYS A 324 31.75 -16.84 3.99
C CYS A 324 32.03 -15.42 3.49
N GLU A 325 31.06 -14.85 2.78
CA GLU A 325 31.10 -13.44 2.36
C GLU A 325 30.49 -12.54 3.44
N ASP A 326 30.98 -11.30 3.56
CA ASP A 326 30.34 -10.31 4.45
C ASP A 326 29.07 -9.74 3.75
N ALA A 327 27.98 -9.52 4.50
CA ALA A 327 26.75 -8.94 3.95
C ALA A 327 26.88 -7.43 3.71
N THR A 328 26.51 -6.95 2.50
CA THR A 328 26.82 -5.57 2.09
C THR A 328 25.64 -4.71 1.62
N ASP A 329 24.43 -5.24 1.41
CA ASP A 329 23.28 -4.45 0.92
C ASP A 329 21.89 -5.06 1.20
N PHE A 330 20.83 -4.25 1.01
CA PHE A 330 19.42 -4.62 1.25
C PHE A 330 18.93 -5.82 0.42
N TYR A 331 19.39 -5.98 -0.82
CA TYR A 331 18.98 -7.11 -1.65
C TYR A 331 19.65 -8.41 -1.21
N LYS A 332 20.88 -8.34 -0.68
CA LYS A 332 21.52 -9.44 0.02
C LYS A 332 20.76 -9.77 1.31
N ASP A 333 20.37 -8.76 2.09
CA ASP A 333 19.55 -8.95 3.29
C ASP A 333 18.25 -9.70 2.96
N LEU A 334 17.52 -9.32 1.91
CA LEU A 334 16.28 -10.01 1.50
C LEU A 334 16.47 -11.51 1.18
N ARG A 335 17.67 -11.91 0.73
CA ARG A 335 17.99 -13.31 0.40
C ARG A 335 18.41 -14.13 1.62
N VAL A 336 19.00 -13.45 2.61
CA VAL A 336 19.74 -14.05 3.72
C VAL A 336 18.92 -14.00 5.01
N LEU A 337 18.04 -13.02 5.16
CA LEU A 337 17.21 -12.81 6.33
C LEU A 337 15.90 -13.61 6.23
N HIS A 338 15.32 -13.93 7.39
CA HIS A 338 14.07 -14.67 7.49
C HIS A 338 13.01 -13.95 8.36
N PRO A 339 11.78 -13.74 7.88
CA PRO A 339 10.75 -12.97 8.59
C PRO A 339 10.21 -13.63 9.86
N MET A 340 10.61 -14.87 10.17
CA MET A 340 10.24 -15.56 11.42
C MET A 340 11.24 -15.29 12.55
N ILE A 341 12.39 -14.69 12.26
CA ILE A 341 13.42 -14.43 13.27
C ILE A 341 13.35 -12.93 13.64
N PRO A 342 13.05 -12.57 14.90
CA PRO A 342 12.85 -11.18 15.28
C PRO A 342 14.03 -10.23 14.95
N SER A 343 15.27 -10.67 15.17
CA SER A 343 16.46 -9.88 14.81
C SER A 343 16.59 -9.62 13.31
N ASP A 344 16.17 -10.57 12.49
CA ASP A 344 16.17 -10.42 11.02
C ASP A 344 15.14 -9.37 10.59
N VAL A 345 14.00 -9.32 11.26
CA VAL A 345 13.00 -8.28 11.04
C VAL A 345 13.57 -6.91 11.43
N ASP A 346 14.26 -6.82 12.57
CA ASP A 346 14.91 -5.58 13.01
C ASP A 346 15.98 -5.11 12.01
N ARG A 347 16.83 -6.03 11.54
CA ARG A 347 17.88 -5.71 10.57
C ARG A 347 17.30 -5.35 9.21
N LEU A 348 16.38 -6.14 8.67
CA LEU A 348 15.74 -5.84 7.40
C LEU A 348 15.07 -4.49 7.46
N TYR A 349 14.42 -4.16 8.58
CA TYR A 349 13.79 -2.86 8.76
C TYR A 349 14.82 -1.72 8.71
N HIS A 350 16.00 -1.88 9.32
CA HIS A 350 17.08 -0.90 9.22
C HIS A 350 17.62 -0.76 7.79
N SER A 351 17.86 -1.86 7.08
CA SER A 351 18.37 -1.79 5.70
C SER A 351 17.30 -1.28 4.72
N TYR A 352 16.04 -1.67 4.89
CA TYR A 352 14.89 -1.16 4.14
C TYR A 352 14.73 0.36 4.33
N THR A 353 14.77 0.85 5.57
CA THR A 353 14.62 2.28 5.85
C THR A 353 15.77 3.08 5.26
N LYS A 354 17.01 2.58 5.32
CA LYS A 354 18.17 3.19 4.66
C LYS A 354 18.04 3.18 3.15
N HIS A 355 17.68 2.04 2.55
CA HIS A 355 17.57 1.86 1.10
C HIS A 355 16.48 2.77 0.50
N HIS A 356 15.31 2.86 1.14
CA HIS A 356 14.20 3.70 0.69
C HIS A 356 14.20 5.12 1.28
N ASN A 357 15.31 5.54 1.91
CA ASN A 357 15.49 6.86 2.52
C ASN A 357 14.31 7.28 3.43
N ARG A 358 13.90 6.38 4.32
CA ARG A 358 12.77 6.56 5.24
C ARG A 358 13.20 7.30 6.49
N ASN A 359 12.46 8.37 6.82
CA ASN A 359 12.63 9.15 8.04
C ASN A 359 11.33 9.11 8.85
N TYR A 360 11.28 8.24 9.86
CA TYR A 360 10.13 8.06 10.73
C TYR A 360 10.29 8.78 12.07
N LYS A 361 9.18 9.11 12.70
CA LYS A 361 9.17 9.55 14.10
C LYS A 361 9.37 8.33 15.01
N ALA A 362 9.89 8.57 16.23
CA ALA A 362 10.18 7.52 17.21
C ALA A 362 8.98 6.59 17.46
N GLU A 363 7.78 7.17 17.57
CA GLU A 363 6.53 6.46 17.79
C GLU A 363 6.03 5.63 16.59
N GLU A 364 6.48 5.93 15.37
CA GLU A 364 6.03 5.22 14.16
C GLU A 364 6.84 3.95 13.88
N HIS A 365 8.09 3.86 14.35
CA HIS A 365 8.98 2.75 13.98
C HIS A 365 8.40 1.37 14.28
N SER A 366 7.76 1.21 15.44
CA SER A 366 7.13 -0.07 15.82
C SER A 366 6.02 -0.48 14.85
N LEU A 367 5.20 0.48 14.43
CA LEU A 367 4.11 0.27 13.48
C LEU A 367 4.67 -0.11 12.10
N ARG A 368 5.62 0.67 11.58
CA ARG A 368 6.23 0.46 10.26
C ARG A 368 6.92 -0.90 10.17
N LYS A 369 7.63 -1.30 11.23
CA LYS A 369 8.30 -2.59 11.33
C LYS A 369 7.29 -3.75 11.29
N SER A 370 6.20 -3.67 12.06
CA SER A 370 5.15 -4.70 12.05
C SER A 370 4.51 -4.84 10.66
N ILE A 371 4.22 -3.72 9.97
CA ILE A 371 3.67 -3.76 8.61
C ILE A 371 4.66 -4.41 7.63
N LEU A 372 5.94 -4.01 7.70
CA LEU A 372 6.99 -4.57 6.85
C LEU A 372 7.15 -6.08 7.06
N GLU A 373 7.18 -6.52 8.32
CA GLU A 373 7.24 -7.94 8.69
C GLU A 373 6.08 -8.72 8.08
N GLN A 374 4.85 -8.24 8.23
CA GLN A 374 3.66 -8.90 7.70
C GLN A 374 3.67 -8.98 6.17
N ASN A 375 4.11 -7.92 5.50
CA ASN A 375 4.24 -7.90 4.04
C ASN A 375 5.36 -8.84 3.58
N TRP A 376 6.46 -8.93 4.32
CA TRP A 376 7.55 -9.85 4.03
C TRP A 376 7.15 -11.31 4.18
N GLN A 377 6.42 -11.63 5.24
CA GLN A 377 5.81 -12.95 5.43
C GLN A 377 4.91 -13.30 4.23
N ARG A 378 4.05 -12.37 3.79
CA ARG A 378 3.20 -12.59 2.61
C ARG A 378 4.02 -12.87 1.34
N VAL A 379 5.05 -12.07 1.08
CA VAL A 379 5.95 -12.24 -0.07
C VAL A 379 6.62 -13.61 -0.04
N LEU A 380 7.19 -13.99 1.11
CA LEU A 380 7.86 -15.28 1.29
C LEU A 380 6.88 -16.44 1.06
N LEU A 381 5.71 -16.40 1.70
CA LEU A 381 4.68 -17.44 1.61
C LEU A 381 4.15 -17.58 0.18
N HIS A 382 3.93 -16.48 -0.52
CA HIS A 382 3.52 -16.48 -1.92
C HIS A 382 4.58 -17.12 -2.81
N ASN A 383 5.83 -16.67 -2.68
CA ASN A 383 6.92 -17.12 -3.54
C ASN A 383 7.23 -18.62 -3.38
N LYS A 384 6.98 -19.19 -2.19
CA LYS A 384 7.06 -20.63 -1.90
C LYS A 384 6.00 -21.48 -2.61
N LYS A 385 4.80 -20.94 -2.88
CA LYS A 385 3.74 -21.66 -3.59
C LYS A 385 4.05 -21.91 -5.07
N ASN A 386 5.06 -21.23 -5.63
CA ASN A 386 5.50 -21.35 -7.02
C ASN A 386 4.39 -21.09 -8.07
N LEU A 387 3.57 -20.05 -7.84
CA LEU A 387 2.37 -19.72 -8.63
C LEU A 387 2.64 -19.01 -9.98
N GLY A 388 3.83 -19.16 -10.58
CA GLY A 388 4.16 -18.57 -11.88
C GLY A 388 4.48 -17.05 -11.90
N PHE A 389 4.25 -16.35 -10.79
CA PHE A 389 4.72 -14.98 -10.58
C PHE A 389 5.33 -14.77 -9.20
N LYS A 390 6.19 -13.76 -9.09
CA LYS A 390 6.96 -13.43 -7.88
C LYS A 390 6.54 -12.07 -7.33
N LEU A 391 6.56 -12.00 -6.01
CA LEU A 391 6.40 -10.77 -5.24
C LEU A 391 7.74 -10.39 -4.63
N THR A 392 7.89 -9.10 -4.33
CA THR A 392 9.08 -8.58 -3.63
C THR A 392 8.69 -7.50 -2.62
N LEU A 393 9.61 -7.21 -1.70
CA LEU A 393 9.50 -6.00 -0.89
C LEU A 393 9.94 -4.81 -1.73
N ASN A 394 9.11 -3.79 -1.78
CA ASN A 394 9.33 -2.57 -2.55
C ASN A 394 9.03 -1.33 -1.69
N LYS A 395 9.09 -0.14 -2.29
CA LYS A 395 8.86 1.14 -1.61
C LYS A 395 7.48 1.31 -0.96
N TYR A 396 6.55 0.37 -1.12
CA TYR A 396 5.22 0.39 -0.52
C TYR A 396 5.07 -0.60 0.66
N SER A 397 6.09 -1.42 0.94
CA SER A 397 5.98 -2.54 1.87
C SER A 397 5.88 -2.17 3.35
N ASP A 398 6.04 -0.90 3.72
CA ASP A 398 5.90 -0.39 5.10
C ASP A 398 4.65 0.48 5.30
N ARG A 399 3.68 0.38 4.38
CA ARG A 399 2.46 1.19 4.35
C ARG A 399 1.19 0.36 4.55
N THR A 400 0.18 0.96 5.16
CA THR A 400 -1.15 0.36 5.27
C THR A 400 -1.93 0.49 3.95
N LYS A 401 -3.06 -0.22 3.83
CA LYS A 401 -3.94 -0.12 2.66
C LYS A 401 -4.46 1.31 2.48
N GLU A 402 -4.81 1.97 3.58
CA GLU A 402 -5.36 3.32 3.61
C GLU A 402 -4.31 4.34 3.19
N GLU A 403 -3.06 4.17 3.65
CA GLU A 403 -1.95 5.02 3.23
C GLU A 403 -1.61 4.88 1.76
N LEU A 404 -1.87 3.72 1.16
CA LEU A 404 -1.64 3.44 -0.26
C LEU A 404 -2.84 3.76 -1.15
N SER A 405 -3.93 4.30 -0.59
CA SER A 405 -5.14 4.66 -1.36
C SER A 405 -4.84 5.56 -2.55
N PHE A 406 -3.80 6.41 -2.45
CA PHE A 406 -3.35 7.29 -3.53
C PHE A 406 -2.80 6.56 -4.77
N LEU A 407 -2.40 5.29 -4.65
CA LEU A 407 -1.99 4.49 -5.81
C LEU A 407 -3.18 4.13 -6.70
N THR A 408 -4.37 4.17 -6.12
CA THR A 408 -5.65 3.86 -6.76
C THR A 408 -6.49 5.13 -6.88
N GLY A 409 -7.52 5.12 -7.70
CA GLY A 409 -8.39 6.29 -7.90
C GLY A 409 -9.38 6.14 -9.05
N THR A 410 -9.33 5.05 -9.81
CA THR A 410 -10.30 4.82 -10.87
C THR A 410 -11.62 4.34 -10.30
N ARG A 411 -12.71 4.84 -10.86
CA ARG A 411 -14.09 4.47 -10.51
C ARG A 411 -14.77 3.81 -11.72
N PRO A 412 -15.80 2.97 -11.51
CA PRO A 412 -16.61 2.41 -12.59
C PRO A 412 -17.19 3.47 -13.52
N SER A 413 -17.12 3.20 -14.82
CA SER A 413 -17.69 4.06 -15.87
C SER A 413 -19.20 4.24 -15.71
N LEU A 414 -19.70 5.41 -16.12
CA LEU A 414 -21.14 5.71 -16.22
C LEU A 414 -21.73 5.38 -17.60
N GLY A 415 -20.92 4.86 -18.53
CA GLY A 415 -21.35 4.44 -19.87
C GLY A 415 -21.62 5.59 -20.83
N THR A 416 -20.85 6.67 -20.77
CA THR A 416 -21.15 7.90 -21.54
C THR A 416 -20.24 8.10 -22.76
N GLY A 417 -20.83 8.47 -23.90
CA GLY A 417 -20.12 9.09 -25.03
C GLY A 417 -19.30 8.17 -25.94
N THR A 418 -19.40 6.85 -25.81
CA THR A 418 -18.63 5.89 -26.61
C THR A 418 -19.18 5.72 -28.03
N VAL A 419 -18.26 5.52 -28.97
CA VAL A 419 -18.57 5.01 -30.31
C VAL A 419 -18.66 3.48 -30.24
N SER A 420 -19.57 2.88 -31.00
CA SER A 420 -19.69 1.43 -31.08
C SER A 420 -18.42 0.78 -31.63
N PHE A 421 -18.06 -0.39 -31.10
CA PHE A 421 -16.96 -1.18 -31.63
C PHE A 421 -17.25 -1.54 -33.10
N PRO A 422 -16.32 -1.27 -34.04
CA PRO A 422 -16.62 -1.26 -35.47
C PRO A 422 -16.59 -2.64 -36.14
N HIS A 423 -16.59 -3.73 -35.37
CA HIS A 423 -16.56 -5.11 -35.87
C HIS A 423 -17.61 -5.97 -35.16
N THR A 424 -18.24 -6.89 -35.87
CA THR A 424 -19.09 -7.92 -35.26
C THR A 424 -18.24 -9.02 -34.59
N ASP A 425 -18.87 -9.85 -33.76
CA ASP A 425 -18.19 -10.98 -33.12
C ASP A 425 -17.60 -11.93 -34.17
N GLU A 426 -18.31 -12.21 -35.27
CA GLU A 426 -17.81 -13.07 -36.35
C GLU A 426 -16.60 -12.44 -37.07
N GLU A 427 -16.63 -11.13 -37.32
CA GLU A 427 -15.51 -10.41 -37.93
C GLU A 427 -14.27 -10.43 -37.02
N VAL A 428 -14.47 -10.28 -35.71
CA VAL A 428 -13.40 -10.40 -34.70
C VAL A 428 -12.77 -11.78 -34.74
N GLU A 429 -13.57 -12.84 -34.74
CA GLU A 429 -13.05 -14.22 -34.80
C GLU A 429 -12.23 -14.48 -36.07
N GLN A 430 -12.63 -13.91 -37.22
CA GLN A 430 -11.83 -14.01 -38.45
C GLN A 430 -10.54 -13.21 -38.38
N MET A 431 -10.57 -11.98 -37.85
CA MET A 431 -9.39 -11.12 -37.78
C MET A 431 -8.31 -11.71 -36.87
N VAL A 432 -8.68 -12.36 -35.77
CA VAL A 432 -7.73 -12.96 -34.82
C VAL A 432 -6.88 -14.06 -35.45
N LEU A 433 -7.38 -14.74 -36.50
CA LEU A 433 -6.61 -15.77 -37.22
C LEU A 433 -5.37 -15.20 -37.92
N ASP A 434 -5.40 -13.92 -38.30
CA ASP A 434 -4.30 -13.23 -38.99
C ASP A 434 -3.41 -12.44 -38.02
N LEU A 435 -3.77 -12.37 -36.73
CA LEU A 435 -2.97 -11.65 -35.73
C LEU A 435 -1.73 -12.45 -35.32
N PRO A 436 -0.60 -11.78 -35.02
CA PRO A 436 0.56 -12.47 -34.48
C PRO A 436 0.23 -13.06 -33.09
N GLU A 437 0.86 -14.18 -32.74
CA GLU A 437 0.65 -14.81 -31.43
C GLU A 437 1.12 -13.91 -30.28
N ASN A 438 2.20 -13.16 -30.51
CA ASN A 438 2.76 -12.18 -29.58
C ASN A 438 2.83 -10.81 -30.26
N TYR A 439 2.38 -9.78 -29.56
CA TYR A 439 2.36 -8.41 -30.05
C TYR A 439 2.75 -7.45 -28.94
N ASP A 440 3.78 -6.64 -29.18
CA ASP A 440 4.32 -5.70 -28.19
C ASP A 440 4.62 -4.36 -28.83
N MET A 441 3.79 -3.37 -28.55
CA MET A 441 3.90 -2.04 -29.15
C MET A 441 5.11 -1.26 -28.66
N ARG A 442 5.76 -1.68 -27.56
CA ARG A 442 7.00 -1.06 -27.09
C ARG A 442 8.12 -1.24 -28.11
N LEU A 443 8.10 -2.34 -28.86
CA LEU A 443 9.07 -2.63 -29.91
C LEU A 443 8.85 -1.77 -31.17
N GLU A 444 7.66 -1.19 -31.33
CA GLU A 444 7.33 -0.28 -32.44
C GLU A 444 7.77 1.16 -32.16
N GLY A 445 8.17 1.48 -30.92
CA GLY A 445 8.55 2.84 -30.52
C GLY A 445 7.37 3.81 -30.47
N THR A 446 6.17 3.30 -30.13
CA THR A 446 4.94 4.11 -30.04
C THR A 446 4.39 4.17 -28.61
N ILE A 447 5.20 3.78 -27.61
CA ILE A 447 4.81 3.75 -26.20
C ILE A 447 5.81 4.62 -25.46
N SER A 448 5.31 5.71 -24.87
CA SER A 448 6.11 6.64 -24.07
C SER A 448 6.73 5.95 -22.84
N ALA A 449 7.70 6.62 -22.19
CA ALA A 449 8.32 6.13 -20.96
C ALA A 449 7.31 5.92 -19.82
N VAL A 450 7.64 5.05 -18.87
CA VAL A 450 6.82 4.86 -17.66
C VAL A 450 6.92 6.11 -16.79
N LYS A 451 5.76 6.61 -16.35
CA LYS A 451 5.65 7.77 -15.47
C LYS A 451 5.31 7.35 -14.03
N ASN A 452 5.18 8.33 -13.13
CA ASN A 452 4.85 8.11 -11.74
C ASN A 452 3.78 9.10 -11.25
N GLN A 453 2.59 8.58 -10.91
CA GLN A 453 1.47 9.38 -10.37
C GLN A 453 1.73 9.94 -8.96
N GLY A 454 2.80 9.51 -8.29
CA GLY A 454 3.16 10.01 -6.97
C GLY A 454 2.07 9.72 -5.93
N ARG A 455 1.68 10.74 -5.16
CA ARG A 455 0.70 10.64 -4.06
C ARG A 455 -0.70 11.12 -4.44
N CYS A 456 -1.03 11.02 -5.73
CA CYS A 456 -2.29 11.45 -6.30
C CYS A 456 -3.01 10.26 -6.94
N GLY A 457 -4.28 10.06 -6.62
CA GLY A 457 -5.15 9.00 -7.18
C GLY A 457 -5.54 9.25 -8.64
N SER A 458 -4.56 9.56 -9.48
CA SER A 458 -4.73 10.03 -10.86
C SER A 458 -4.37 9.00 -11.92
N CYS A 459 -4.23 7.72 -11.55
CA CYS A 459 -3.99 6.60 -12.49
C CYS A 459 -4.90 6.63 -13.74
N TRP A 460 -6.16 7.08 -13.59
CA TRP A 460 -7.13 7.28 -14.67
C TRP A 460 -6.66 8.30 -15.73
N THR A 461 -5.90 9.33 -15.34
CA THR A 461 -5.30 10.31 -16.26
C THR A 461 -4.12 9.72 -17.02
N PHE A 462 -3.18 9.07 -16.32
CA PHE A 462 -2.02 8.40 -16.92
C PHE A 462 -2.44 7.33 -17.91
N SER A 463 -3.41 6.49 -17.54
CA SER A 463 -3.91 5.44 -18.41
C SER A 463 -4.57 5.98 -19.68
N THR A 464 -5.32 7.09 -19.55
CA THR A 464 -5.99 7.75 -20.68
C THR A 464 -4.99 8.46 -21.57
N ALA A 465 -4.07 9.25 -20.98
CA ALA A 465 -3.01 9.94 -21.70
C ALA A 465 -2.16 8.94 -22.50
N ALA A 466 -1.64 7.88 -21.87
CA ALA A 466 -0.83 6.87 -22.54
C ALA A 466 -1.53 6.19 -23.73
N ALA A 467 -2.85 5.98 -23.66
CA ALA A 467 -3.61 5.46 -24.79
C ALA A 467 -3.70 6.47 -25.96
N VAL A 468 -3.89 7.76 -25.65
CA VAL A 468 -3.90 8.84 -26.66
C VAL A 468 -2.52 9.05 -27.26
N GLU A 469 -1.47 9.08 -26.43
CA GLU A 469 -0.07 9.18 -26.86
C GLU A 469 0.26 8.10 -27.88
N GLY A 470 0.00 6.83 -27.56
CA GLY A 470 0.35 5.74 -28.45
C GLY A 470 -0.49 5.70 -29.73
N ALA A 471 -1.77 6.07 -29.67
CA ALA A 471 -2.60 6.20 -30.86
C ALA A 471 -2.08 7.31 -31.79
N LEU A 472 -1.74 8.48 -31.24
CA LEU A 472 -1.15 9.59 -31.99
C LEU A 472 0.23 9.22 -32.55
N ALA A 473 1.07 8.54 -31.78
CA ALA A 473 2.40 8.11 -32.21
C ALA A 473 2.29 7.18 -33.43
N ARG A 474 1.36 6.20 -33.42
CA ARG A 474 1.09 5.33 -34.58
C ARG A 474 0.63 6.13 -35.79
N LYS A 475 -0.30 7.07 -35.61
CA LYS A 475 -0.82 7.91 -36.70
C LYS A 475 0.26 8.81 -37.31
N ASN A 476 1.17 9.33 -36.49
CA ASN A 476 2.19 10.31 -36.87
C ASN A 476 3.54 9.67 -37.28
N GLY A 477 3.63 8.35 -37.38
CA GLY A 477 4.83 7.64 -37.83
C GLY A 477 5.92 7.46 -36.76
N GLY A 478 5.54 7.26 -35.51
CA GLY A 478 6.44 6.89 -34.40
C GLY A 478 7.02 8.06 -33.60
N ARG A 479 6.38 9.24 -33.63
CA ARG A 479 6.78 10.38 -32.78
C ARG A 479 5.97 10.35 -31.49
N ASP A 480 6.61 9.93 -30.41
CA ASP A 480 6.02 9.99 -29.08
C ASP A 480 5.79 11.46 -28.68
N LEU A 481 4.57 11.75 -28.26
CA LEU A 481 4.17 13.00 -27.65
C LEU A 481 4.02 12.73 -26.16
N ASP A 482 4.71 13.51 -25.35
CA ASP A 482 4.56 13.47 -23.89
C ASP A 482 3.38 14.39 -23.52
N LEU A 483 2.21 13.79 -23.28
CA LEU A 483 0.97 14.50 -23.00
C LEU A 483 0.84 14.81 -21.51
N SER A 484 0.13 15.89 -21.18
CA SER A 484 -0.01 16.36 -19.79
C SER A 484 -1.13 15.62 -19.05
N GLU A 485 -0.78 14.75 -18.11
CA GLU A 485 -1.75 14.22 -17.16
C GLU A 485 -2.31 15.31 -16.25
N GLN A 486 -1.48 16.31 -15.89
CA GLN A 486 -1.86 17.41 -15.01
C GLN A 486 -3.02 18.22 -15.61
N SER A 487 -3.07 18.40 -16.93
CA SER A 487 -4.21 19.09 -17.55
C SER A 487 -5.52 18.37 -17.34
N ILE A 488 -5.52 17.03 -17.37
CA ILE A 488 -6.71 16.23 -17.10
C ILE A 488 -7.08 16.33 -15.62
N VAL A 489 -6.10 16.24 -14.71
CA VAL A 489 -6.30 16.39 -13.25
C VAL A 489 -6.98 17.72 -12.93
N ASP A 490 -6.51 18.81 -13.52
CA ASP A 490 -6.95 20.16 -13.19
C ASP A 490 -8.27 20.55 -13.87
N CYS A 491 -8.50 20.09 -15.11
CA CYS A 491 -9.56 20.63 -15.96
C CYS A 491 -10.77 19.70 -16.15
N ALA A 492 -10.65 18.39 -15.92
CA ALA A 492 -11.73 17.44 -16.23
C ALA A 492 -12.82 17.32 -15.13
N TRP A 493 -12.85 18.21 -14.14
CA TRP A 493 -13.79 18.18 -13.01
C TRP A 493 -15.27 18.25 -13.44
N GLY A 494 -15.56 18.98 -14.53
CA GLY A 494 -16.90 19.06 -15.12
C GLY A 494 -17.42 17.74 -15.71
N TYR A 495 -16.56 16.73 -15.86
CA TYR A 495 -16.84 15.43 -16.44
C TYR A 495 -16.94 14.32 -15.37
N HIS A 496 -17.37 14.67 -14.14
CA HIS A 496 -17.46 13.74 -13.00
C HIS A 496 -16.13 13.15 -12.51
N ASN A 497 -15.02 13.78 -12.88
CA ASN A 497 -13.71 13.49 -12.31
C ASN A 497 -13.43 14.40 -11.11
N ALA A 498 -12.53 13.99 -10.24
CA ALA A 498 -12.20 14.68 -8.99
C ALA A 498 -10.68 14.73 -8.77
N GLY A 499 -9.92 15.05 -9.82
CA GLY A 499 -8.46 15.21 -9.74
C GLY A 499 -7.77 14.03 -9.06
N CYS A 500 -7.06 14.32 -7.97
CA CYS A 500 -6.34 13.34 -7.15
C CYS A 500 -7.24 12.43 -6.28
N ASP A 501 -8.51 12.76 -6.09
CA ASP A 501 -9.48 11.88 -5.42
C ASP A 501 -10.07 10.83 -6.38
N GLY A 502 -9.68 10.86 -7.65
CA GLY A 502 -10.03 9.83 -8.62
C GLY A 502 -10.95 10.28 -9.75
N GLY A 503 -11.16 9.38 -10.71
CA GLY A 503 -11.89 9.66 -11.94
C GLY A 503 -12.23 8.41 -12.74
N MET A 504 -12.82 8.60 -13.91
CA MET A 504 -13.28 7.54 -14.81
C MET A 504 -12.58 7.67 -16.16
N ILE A 505 -12.29 6.53 -16.79
CA ILE A 505 -11.57 6.48 -18.07
C ILE A 505 -12.41 7.09 -19.20
N ASP A 506 -13.68 6.73 -19.30
CA ASP A 506 -14.59 7.18 -20.36
C ASP A 506 -14.83 8.69 -20.30
N THR A 507 -15.00 9.25 -19.11
CA THR A 507 -15.20 10.69 -18.94
C THR A 507 -13.93 11.50 -19.18
N ALA A 508 -12.76 10.92 -18.91
CA ALA A 508 -11.47 11.50 -19.28
C ALA A 508 -11.30 11.58 -20.81
N PHE A 509 -11.59 10.49 -21.53
CA PHE A 509 -11.64 10.52 -22.99
C PHE A 509 -12.65 11.54 -23.50
N LYS A 510 -13.83 11.63 -22.86
CA LYS A 510 -14.85 12.62 -23.24
C LYS A 510 -14.37 14.06 -23.04
N TYR A 511 -13.61 14.36 -21.99
CA TYR A 511 -12.94 15.65 -21.83
C TYR A 511 -11.95 15.93 -22.97
N ILE A 512 -11.08 14.96 -23.30
CA ILE A 512 -10.09 15.11 -24.39
C ILE A 512 -10.78 15.26 -25.75
N LEU A 513 -11.93 14.63 -25.97
CA LEU A 513 -12.74 14.80 -27.18
C LEU A 513 -13.27 16.24 -27.34
N ASP A 514 -13.63 16.89 -26.23
CA ASP A 514 -14.26 18.21 -26.26
C ASP A 514 -13.24 19.37 -26.21
N TYR A 515 -12.11 19.18 -25.52
CA TYR A 515 -11.11 20.24 -25.27
C TYR A 515 -9.70 19.94 -25.78
N GLY A 516 -9.41 18.69 -26.14
CA GLY A 516 -8.06 18.22 -26.44
C GLY A 516 -7.20 18.05 -25.19
N ILE A 517 -5.96 17.62 -25.41
CA ILE A 517 -4.94 17.43 -24.39
C ILE A 517 -3.61 18.07 -24.85
N PRO A 518 -3.00 18.94 -24.05
CA PRO A 518 -1.71 19.56 -24.37
C PRO A 518 -0.54 18.62 -24.07
N THR A 519 0.65 18.99 -24.54
CA THR A 519 1.89 18.33 -24.09
C THR A 519 2.21 18.70 -22.65
N GLN A 520 3.00 17.87 -21.97
CA GLN A 520 3.53 18.18 -20.65
C GLN A 520 4.36 19.47 -20.67
N ILE A 521 5.14 19.72 -21.74
CA ILE A 521 5.94 20.95 -21.85
C ILE A 521 5.06 22.20 -21.91
N GLU A 522 3.91 22.12 -22.61
CA GLU A 522 3.04 23.27 -22.81
C GLU A 522 2.14 23.56 -21.60
N TYR A 523 1.73 22.53 -20.85
CA TYR A 523 0.94 22.71 -19.63
C TYR A 523 1.84 22.96 -18.40
N GLY A 524 3.04 22.38 -18.39
CA GLY A 524 3.94 22.35 -17.25
C GLY A 524 4.03 20.96 -16.59
N ASP A 525 4.97 20.85 -15.65
CA ASP A 525 5.30 19.61 -14.97
C ASP A 525 4.10 19.03 -14.19
N TYR A 526 4.05 17.70 -14.13
CA TYR A 526 3.11 17.00 -13.27
C TYR A 526 3.41 17.28 -11.78
N LEU A 527 2.41 17.77 -11.06
CA LEU A 527 2.54 18.23 -9.68
C LEU A 527 2.24 17.12 -8.67
N GLY A 528 1.43 16.12 -9.06
CA GLY A 528 0.95 15.09 -8.12
C GLY A 528 -0.02 15.63 -7.07
N GLU A 529 -0.68 16.75 -7.36
CA GLU A 529 -1.69 17.42 -6.54
C GLU A 529 -2.70 18.13 -7.45
N ASP A 530 -3.86 18.53 -6.90
CA ASP A 530 -4.86 19.29 -7.64
C ASP A 530 -4.38 20.74 -7.89
N GLY A 531 -4.40 21.16 -9.15
CA GLY A 531 -4.01 22.50 -9.59
C GLY A 531 -5.18 23.33 -10.12
N TYR A 532 -4.88 24.57 -10.51
CA TYR A 532 -5.82 25.42 -11.22
C TYR A 532 -5.77 25.14 -12.71
N CYS A 533 -6.93 24.80 -13.29
CA CYS A 533 -7.04 24.64 -14.74
C CYS A 533 -6.62 25.92 -15.47
N HIS A 534 -5.62 25.79 -16.34
CA HIS A 534 -5.10 26.89 -17.16
C HIS A 534 -4.95 26.47 -18.63
N ILE A 535 -5.82 25.57 -19.09
CA ILE A 535 -5.87 25.09 -20.47
C ILE A 535 -6.05 26.23 -21.49
N GLU A 536 -6.71 27.33 -21.11
CA GLU A 536 -6.89 28.52 -21.95
C GLU A 536 -5.57 29.25 -22.25
N ASN A 537 -4.52 29.02 -21.46
CA ASN A 537 -3.20 29.62 -21.65
C ASN A 537 -2.30 28.78 -22.57
N VAL A 538 -2.75 27.59 -22.99
CA VAL A 538 -1.98 26.67 -23.82
C VAL A 538 -2.21 26.96 -25.31
N THR A 539 -1.15 26.89 -26.12
CA THR A 539 -1.22 27.14 -27.56
C THR A 539 -1.66 25.93 -28.36
N ASP A 540 -1.13 24.75 -28.04
CA ASP A 540 -1.30 23.54 -28.83
C ASP A 540 -1.95 22.42 -28.00
N VAL A 541 -3.04 21.87 -28.53
CA VAL A 541 -3.75 20.72 -27.96
C VAL A 541 -3.97 19.65 -29.02
N TYR A 542 -3.91 18.40 -28.60
CA TYR A 542 -4.16 17.23 -29.42
C TYR A 542 -5.56 16.72 -29.15
N ASN A 543 -6.35 16.55 -30.20
CA ASN A 543 -7.74 16.11 -30.09
C ASN A 543 -7.87 14.65 -30.52
N ILE A 544 -8.81 13.95 -29.90
CA ILE A 544 -9.33 12.68 -30.41
C ILE A 544 -10.63 12.98 -31.17
N ILE A 545 -10.98 12.15 -32.15
CA ILE A 545 -12.25 12.27 -32.91
C ILE A 545 -13.36 11.38 -32.34
N GLY A 546 -13.02 10.55 -31.36
CA GLY A 546 -13.94 9.68 -30.63
C GLY A 546 -13.16 8.70 -29.76
N PHE A 547 -13.88 7.84 -29.06
CA PHE A 547 -13.30 6.73 -28.30
C PHE A 547 -14.28 5.57 -28.28
N VAL A 548 -13.75 4.36 -28.21
CA VAL A 548 -14.53 3.12 -28.34
C VAL A 548 -14.33 2.28 -27.10
N GLN A 549 -15.42 1.72 -26.57
CA GLN A 549 -15.34 0.66 -25.57
C GLN A 549 -15.18 -0.69 -26.26
N VAL A 550 -14.16 -1.45 -25.89
CA VAL A 550 -13.96 -2.81 -26.36
C VAL A 550 -15.08 -3.70 -25.80
N PRO A 551 -15.67 -4.62 -26.59
CA PRO A 551 -16.65 -5.59 -26.11
C PRO A 551 -16.19 -6.26 -24.81
N SER A 552 -17.02 -6.13 -23.78
CA SER A 552 -16.68 -6.57 -22.43
C SER A 552 -16.36 -8.07 -22.39
N LYS A 553 -15.31 -8.45 -21.67
CA LYS A 553 -14.87 -9.84 -21.48
C LYS A 553 -14.42 -10.57 -22.76
N SER A 554 -14.30 -9.87 -23.89
CA SER A 554 -13.81 -10.45 -25.14
C SER A 554 -12.29 -10.30 -25.28
N VAL A 555 -11.57 -11.40 -25.07
CA VAL A 555 -10.11 -11.50 -25.31
C VAL A 555 -9.79 -11.17 -26.78
N ASN A 556 -10.57 -11.70 -27.70
CA ASN A 556 -10.36 -11.54 -29.13
C ASN A 556 -10.59 -10.10 -29.59
N ALA A 557 -11.65 -9.45 -29.09
CA ALA A 557 -11.88 -8.04 -29.41
C ALA A 557 -10.78 -7.13 -28.83
N MET A 558 -10.24 -7.43 -27.65
CA MET A 558 -9.08 -6.73 -27.08
C MET A 558 -7.82 -6.90 -27.94
N LYS A 559 -7.53 -8.11 -28.43
CA LYS A 559 -6.40 -8.36 -29.36
C LYS A 559 -6.55 -7.55 -30.65
N VAL A 560 -7.75 -7.55 -31.24
CA VAL A 560 -8.06 -6.75 -32.44
C VAL A 560 -7.91 -5.26 -32.15
N ALA A 561 -8.37 -4.78 -30.99
CA ALA A 561 -8.25 -3.39 -30.59
C ALA A 561 -6.79 -2.93 -30.50
N LEU A 562 -5.96 -3.70 -29.78
CA LEU A 562 -4.54 -3.44 -29.62
C LEU A 562 -3.81 -3.39 -30.97
N TYR A 563 -4.05 -4.40 -31.81
CA TYR A 563 -3.36 -4.51 -33.08
C TYR A 563 -3.78 -3.41 -34.07
N LYS A 564 -5.08 -3.13 -34.21
CA LYS A 564 -5.59 -2.20 -35.23
C LYS A 564 -5.59 -0.74 -34.80
N TYR A 565 -5.84 -0.45 -33.53
CA TYR A 565 -6.12 0.91 -33.07
C TYR A 565 -5.08 1.47 -32.11
N GLY A 566 -4.37 0.61 -31.37
CA GLY A 566 -3.28 1.01 -30.49
C GLY A 566 -3.57 0.68 -29.02
N PRO A 567 -2.92 1.37 -28.06
CA PRO A 567 -3.00 0.96 -26.67
C PRO A 567 -4.41 1.16 -26.11
N VAL A 568 -4.80 0.28 -25.19
CA VAL A 568 -6.15 0.28 -24.59
C VAL A 568 -6.05 0.63 -23.12
N SER A 569 -6.71 1.72 -22.71
CA SER A 569 -6.86 2.10 -21.31
C SER A 569 -7.86 1.16 -20.65
N VAL A 570 -7.47 0.50 -19.55
CA VAL A 570 -8.28 -0.48 -18.82
C VAL A 570 -8.36 -0.15 -17.34
N ALA A 571 -9.44 -0.56 -16.68
CA ALA A 571 -9.52 -0.55 -15.23
C ALA A 571 -9.34 -1.97 -14.67
N ILE A 572 -8.57 -2.07 -13.59
CA ILE A 572 -8.32 -3.29 -12.84
C ILE A 572 -8.58 -3.09 -11.34
N ASN A 573 -8.66 -4.20 -10.62
CA ASN A 573 -8.52 -4.21 -9.17
C ASN A 573 -7.05 -4.41 -8.77
N ALA A 574 -6.43 -3.35 -8.26
CA ALA A 574 -5.12 -3.39 -7.63
C ALA A 574 -5.26 -3.75 -6.14
N ASN A 575 -4.91 -4.99 -5.80
CA ASN A 575 -4.92 -5.49 -4.42
C ASN A 575 -3.51 -5.56 -3.81
N LYS A 576 -3.39 -6.13 -2.60
CA LYS A 576 -2.11 -6.23 -1.87
C LYS A 576 -1.05 -7.07 -2.61
N LEU A 577 -1.45 -8.07 -3.40
CA LEU A 577 -0.49 -8.88 -4.18
C LEU A 577 0.04 -8.06 -5.36
N LEU A 578 -0.84 -7.32 -6.06
CA LEU A 578 -0.43 -6.47 -7.16
C LEU A 578 0.53 -5.36 -6.68
N VAL A 579 0.26 -4.72 -5.53
CA VAL A 579 1.18 -3.73 -4.95
C VAL A 579 2.59 -4.28 -4.77
N ALA A 580 2.75 -5.55 -4.40
CA ALA A 580 4.03 -6.22 -4.17
C ALA A 580 4.60 -6.93 -5.41
N TYR A 581 3.95 -6.84 -6.57
CA TYR A 581 4.35 -7.55 -7.78
C TYR A 581 5.77 -7.16 -8.24
N GLU A 582 6.55 -8.18 -8.62
CA GLU A 582 7.90 -8.03 -9.16
C GLU A 582 7.96 -8.54 -10.60
N SER A 583 7.61 -9.81 -10.83
CA SER A 583 7.79 -10.45 -12.14
C SER A 583 6.90 -11.67 -12.36
N GLY A 584 6.84 -12.15 -13.60
CA GLY A 584 6.00 -13.30 -14.01
C GLY A 584 4.59 -12.90 -14.44
N ILE A 585 3.74 -13.88 -14.76
CA ILE A 585 2.37 -13.62 -15.22
C ILE A 585 1.45 -13.60 -14.00
N PHE A 586 1.00 -12.40 -13.62
CA PHE A 586 0.11 -12.17 -12.49
C PHE A 586 -1.25 -12.85 -12.73
N PHE A 587 -1.67 -13.67 -11.77
CA PHE A 587 -2.96 -14.32 -11.74
C PHE A 587 -3.44 -14.42 -10.30
N ASP A 588 -4.61 -13.88 -10.02
CA ASP A 588 -5.20 -13.88 -8.68
C ASP A 588 -6.72 -13.92 -8.80
N PRO A 589 -7.36 -15.09 -8.64
CA PRO A 589 -8.81 -15.19 -8.78
C PRO A 589 -9.57 -14.37 -7.71
N GLU A 590 -8.95 -14.09 -6.56
CA GLU A 590 -9.58 -13.33 -5.46
C GLU A 590 -9.74 -11.84 -5.81
N CYS A 591 -8.95 -11.29 -6.73
CA CYS A 591 -9.09 -9.88 -7.11
C CYS A 591 -10.41 -9.58 -7.86
N ASN A 592 -11.14 -10.59 -8.31
CA ASN A 592 -12.47 -10.44 -8.91
C ASN A 592 -13.61 -10.36 -7.87
N GLU A 593 -13.31 -10.58 -6.58
CA GLU A 593 -14.31 -10.47 -5.50
C GLU A 593 -14.53 -9.01 -5.06
N ASP A 594 -13.58 -8.13 -5.36
CA ASP A 594 -13.57 -6.70 -5.01
C ASP A 594 -13.68 -5.83 -6.28
N HIS A 595 -14.14 -4.59 -6.14
CA HIS A 595 -14.33 -3.68 -7.27
C HIS A 595 -13.02 -3.14 -7.87
N ILE A 596 -13.07 -2.74 -9.15
CA ILE A 596 -11.99 -1.99 -9.78
C ILE A 596 -11.64 -0.72 -9.00
N ASN A 597 -10.36 -0.37 -8.99
CA ASN A 597 -9.86 0.80 -8.28
C ASN A 597 -8.67 1.48 -8.98
N HIS A 598 -8.09 0.87 -10.03
CA HIS A 598 -6.85 1.34 -10.65
C HIS A 598 -6.95 1.29 -12.17
N ALA A 599 -6.49 2.33 -12.87
CA ALA A 599 -6.42 2.34 -14.33
C ALA A 599 -4.98 2.20 -14.82
N VAL A 600 -4.83 1.39 -15.86
CA VAL A 600 -3.56 1.02 -16.48
C VAL A 600 -3.75 0.85 -17.98
N THR A 601 -2.67 0.87 -18.76
CA THR A 601 -2.77 0.78 -20.22
C THR A 601 -2.25 -0.56 -20.73
N VAL A 602 -3.07 -1.32 -21.44
CA VAL A 602 -2.63 -2.51 -22.16
C VAL A 602 -1.91 -2.06 -23.44
N VAL A 603 -0.68 -2.51 -23.61
CA VAL A 603 0.23 -2.13 -24.73
C VAL A 603 0.65 -3.33 -25.58
N GLY A 604 0.11 -4.51 -25.28
CA GLY A 604 0.45 -5.73 -26.00
C GLY A 604 -0.11 -6.99 -25.35
N TYR A 605 0.19 -8.12 -25.95
CA TYR A 605 -0.16 -9.44 -25.45
C TYR A 605 0.88 -10.48 -25.89
N GLY A 606 0.91 -11.59 -25.17
CA GLY A 606 1.69 -12.75 -25.57
C GLY A 606 1.05 -14.05 -25.12
N VAL A 607 1.66 -15.16 -25.53
CA VAL A 607 1.25 -16.51 -25.15
C VAL A 607 2.43 -17.22 -24.50
N ARG A 608 2.21 -17.81 -23.32
CA ARG A 608 3.19 -18.66 -22.63
C ARG A 608 2.49 -19.91 -22.13
N ASP A 609 3.04 -21.07 -22.44
CA ASP A 609 2.51 -22.38 -22.04
C ASP A 609 1.02 -22.56 -22.40
N GLY A 610 0.60 -21.99 -23.53
CA GLY A 610 -0.80 -22.01 -24.00
C GLY A 610 -1.74 -20.99 -23.35
N ALA A 611 -1.28 -20.20 -22.38
CA ALA A 611 -2.06 -19.14 -21.73
C ALA A 611 -1.72 -17.76 -22.32
N THR A 612 -2.75 -16.97 -22.65
CA THR A 612 -2.56 -15.57 -23.07
C THR A 612 -2.34 -14.68 -21.84
N TYR A 613 -1.42 -13.72 -21.96
CA TYR A 613 -1.23 -12.65 -20.98
C TYR A 613 -1.22 -11.28 -21.68
N TRP A 614 -1.57 -10.25 -20.93
CA TRP A 614 -1.52 -8.85 -21.35
C TRP A 614 -0.22 -8.21 -20.87
N ILE A 615 0.37 -7.34 -21.69
CA ILE A 615 1.48 -6.47 -21.33
C ILE A 615 0.87 -5.14 -20.94
N VAL A 616 1.05 -4.74 -19.68
CA VAL A 616 0.35 -3.60 -19.08
C VAL A 616 1.35 -2.58 -18.57
N LYS A 617 1.23 -1.35 -19.05
CA LYS A 617 1.98 -0.17 -18.58
C LYS A 617 1.31 0.38 -17.32
N ASN A 618 2.06 0.45 -16.22
CA ASN A 618 1.60 1.06 -14.96
C ASN A 618 2.11 2.51 -14.82
N SER A 619 1.67 3.21 -13.77
CA SER A 619 2.01 4.60 -13.46
C SER A 619 2.60 4.77 -12.06
N TRP A 620 3.29 3.74 -11.54
CA TRP A 620 3.92 3.75 -10.20
C TRP A 620 5.45 3.91 -10.24
N GLY A 621 5.99 4.30 -11.39
CA GLY A 621 7.42 4.41 -11.64
C GLY A 621 8.06 3.12 -12.19
N GLU A 622 9.24 3.28 -12.79
CA GLU A 622 10.02 2.19 -13.40
C GLU A 622 10.58 1.20 -12.37
N ASP A 623 10.72 1.61 -11.12
CA ASP A 623 11.22 0.80 -10.00
C ASP A 623 10.16 -0.17 -9.43
N TRP A 624 8.96 -0.22 -10.02
CA TRP A 624 7.89 -1.15 -9.66
C TRP A 624 7.66 -2.20 -10.76
N GLY A 625 7.42 -3.45 -10.38
CA GLY A 625 7.17 -4.53 -11.33
C GLY A 625 8.36 -4.80 -12.26
N GLN A 626 8.08 -5.09 -13.52
CA GLN A 626 9.10 -5.30 -14.56
C GLN A 626 9.33 -3.99 -15.31
N ASP A 627 10.23 -3.15 -14.80
CA ASP A 627 10.53 -1.82 -15.36
C ASP A 627 9.29 -0.93 -15.52
N GLY A 628 8.37 -0.99 -14.55
CA GLY A 628 7.09 -0.27 -14.58
C GLY A 628 5.94 -1.02 -15.27
N TYR A 629 6.18 -2.24 -15.77
CA TYR A 629 5.19 -3.06 -16.44
C TYR A 629 4.70 -4.24 -15.59
N LEU A 630 3.46 -4.62 -15.86
CA LEU A 630 2.79 -5.81 -15.34
C LEU A 630 2.51 -6.77 -16.49
N LEU A 631 2.78 -8.05 -16.28
CA LEU A 631 2.20 -9.10 -17.13
C LEU A 631 1.04 -9.70 -16.36
N ILE A 632 -0.16 -9.71 -16.93
CA ILE A 632 -1.37 -10.19 -16.25
C ILE A 632 -2.10 -11.19 -17.13
N SER A 633 -2.55 -12.29 -16.52
CA SER A 633 -3.26 -13.36 -17.21
C SER A 633 -4.55 -12.84 -17.88
N ALA A 634 -4.82 -13.32 -19.09
CA ALA A 634 -6.09 -13.07 -19.77
C ALA A 634 -7.20 -14.03 -19.34
N THR A 635 -6.86 -15.08 -18.60
CA THR A 635 -7.80 -16.10 -18.10
C THR A 635 -8.80 -15.49 -17.12
N ASP A 636 -10.06 -15.91 -17.22
CA ASP A 636 -11.15 -15.58 -16.29
C ASP A 636 -11.34 -14.08 -16.01
N ASN A 637 -10.99 -13.22 -16.98
CA ASN A 637 -11.07 -11.77 -16.82
C ASN A 637 -10.36 -11.30 -15.53
N ASN A 638 -9.15 -11.80 -15.31
CA ASN A 638 -8.38 -11.58 -14.09
C ASN A 638 -8.33 -10.08 -13.70
N CYS A 639 -8.76 -9.78 -12.48
CA CYS A 639 -8.88 -8.44 -11.90
C CYS A 639 -9.71 -7.45 -12.73
N HIS A 640 -10.77 -7.93 -13.39
CA HIS A 640 -11.69 -7.13 -14.21
C HIS A 640 -11.08 -6.46 -15.46
N ILE A 641 -9.89 -6.88 -15.90
CA ILE A 641 -9.14 -6.19 -16.96
C ILE A 641 -9.86 -6.03 -18.30
N LEU A 642 -10.85 -6.87 -18.60
CA LEU A 642 -11.63 -6.83 -19.84
C LEU A 642 -13.01 -6.18 -19.67
N GLU A 643 -13.35 -5.61 -18.51
CA GLU A 643 -14.69 -5.03 -18.29
C GLU A 643 -14.79 -3.57 -18.75
N TYR A 644 -13.76 -2.77 -18.46
CA TYR A 644 -13.72 -1.33 -18.69
C TYR A 644 -12.52 -0.98 -19.57
N ALA A 645 -12.58 -1.39 -20.84
CA ALA A 645 -11.50 -1.24 -21.80
C ALA A 645 -11.86 -0.23 -22.90
N TYR A 646 -11.03 0.80 -23.07
CA TYR A 646 -11.31 1.92 -23.98
C TYR A 646 -10.06 2.30 -24.78
N TYR A 647 -10.25 2.61 -26.06
CA TYR A 647 -9.20 3.18 -26.90
C TYR A 647 -9.69 4.44 -27.63
N PRO A 648 -8.80 5.42 -27.86
CA PRO A 648 -9.14 6.63 -28.61
C PRO A 648 -9.13 6.40 -30.12
N LEU A 649 -9.90 7.20 -30.83
CA LEU A 649 -9.82 7.36 -32.28
C LEU A 649 -9.13 8.70 -32.56
N VAL A 650 -8.05 8.69 -33.34
CA VAL A 650 -7.19 9.89 -33.57
C VAL A 650 -7.19 10.39 -34.99
#